data_AF-A0AA86P8Q7-F1
#
_entry.id   AF-A0AA86P8Q7-F1
#
_cell.length_a   1.000
_cell.length_b   1.000
_cell.length_c   1.000
_cell.angle_alpha   90.00
_cell.angle_beta   90.00
_cell.angle_gamma   90.00
#
_symmetry.space_group_name_H-M   'P 1'
#
loop_
_entity.id
_entity.type
_entity.pdbx_description
1 polymer ?
#
loop_
_entity_poly.entity_id
_entity_poly.type
_entity_poly.pdbx_seq_one_letter_code
_entity_poly.pdbx_strand_id
1 'polypeptide(L)'
;MNSDQIQKFLTPDKVQELFQLLNITPETPESVARQRIAQYVQTNQVVSQMYSSQTQSIKQEPLDIKENKIQQYQAENVKTAQRAYGERLDTTSQRQILRVSVQRAEGFVNVDMSGVLSLHIRAGPGRASSKSVQHADCPQFCECFNLELNRTQNLTRLQLFHLLKYSPLQFLIIQRKIDGSSRVYGHAELDFASVFEDYKQNYQIKIKSFGDSEEIVGLLYIALELSPDIQFGSIPDQMKTQQNEKLLVAIQTHKQEQKQIIDQFKYNCQLFQQEFQNAKPGAKQYLALNLLRDDGKIVPSNQLIQPVYSKQLNTSHKCYRFVNLMPDGLDDQVQPIWSRPYTTLARGSGSDEDKAILLCSLLRGLQMPAFVAVGQTHQNTGFVAVIAIYGVKVQLYYREEIYYFKQQPDGTYLLEDHSNNYPESETLQLLDIKRVDSLFNDLDTFANVQQSAQPIILTDNKSLVNISFNLSRPSLWKRFPADILNNLQLRSEIAPVISPFNPETAELCSEALEQKLWQLIAARRSDVGLSTPKSESLSRLLGNALPSYELEQLTGLVVGNEQFQLGVKNYVRDGEYFDAFPMQIAGALRFHAPSVFREIVQNEAGRRIIEQVGDNLRLGLRVYVEGYAETICAVWICVGCCCVPVGK
;
A
#
# COMPACT_ATOMS: atom_id res chain seq x y z
N MET A 1 10.78 -27.24 -22.83
CA MET A 1 9.85 -26.12 -22.67
C MET A 1 9.97 -25.23 -23.89
N ASN A 2 8.86 -24.88 -24.54
CA ASN A 2 8.87 -24.00 -25.71
C ASN A 2 9.15 -22.55 -25.29
N SER A 3 9.75 -21.76 -26.19
CA SER A 3 10.01 -20.32 -26.06
C SER A 3 8.79 -19.54 -25.52
N ASP A 4 7.59 -19.90 -25.97
CA ASP A 4 6.32 -19.27 -25.58
C ASP A 4 5.87 -19.55 -24.14
N GLN A 5 6.46 -20.54 -23.47
CA GLN A 5 6.17 -20.82 -22.05
C GLN A 5 7.09 -20.03 -21.11
N ILE A 6 8.30 -19.67 -21.54
CA ILE A 6 9.26 -18.92 -20.70
C ILE A 6 8.85 -17.44 -20.60
N GLN A 7 8.29 -16.88 -21.68
CA GLN A 7 7.75 -15.51 -21.68
C GLN A 7 6.50 -15.32 -20.81
N LYS A 8 5.87 -16.41 -20.34
CA LYS A 8 4.69 -16.34 -19.46
C LYS A 8 5.03 -16.31 -17.97
N PHE A 9 6.27 -16.61 -17.58
CA PHE A 9 6.69 -16.70 -16.18
C PHE A 9 7.70 -15.63 -15.75
N LEU A 10 8.27 -14.88 -16.69
CA LEU A 10 9.30 -13.88 -16.43
C LEU A 10 8.99 -12.62 -17.21
N THR A 11 9.13 -11.47 -16.55
CA THR A 11 9.06 -10.16 -17.21
C THR A 11 10.16 -10.07 -18.29
N PRO A 12 9.97 -9.28 -19.37
CA PRO A 12 10.95 -9.12 -20.44
C PRO A 12 12.36 -8.77 -19.92
N ASP A 13 12.43 -7.96 -18.86
CA ASP A 13 13.67 -7.56 -18.20
C ASP A 13 14.39 -8.75 -17.55
N LYS A 14 13.64 -9.66 -16.91
CA LYS A 14 14.20 -10.90 -16.33
C LYS A 14 14.64 -11.90 -17.39
N VAL A 15 14.01 -11.92 -18.57
CA VAL A 15 14.46 -12.74 -19.70
C VAL A 15 15.79 -12.20 -20.24
N GLN A 16 15.93 -10.88 -20.32
CA GLN A 16 17.14 -10.23 -20.79
C GLN A 16 18.30 -10.41 -19.80
N GLU A 17 18.05 -10.29 -18.50
CA GLU A 17 19.01 -10.57 -17.43
C GLU A 17 19.45 -12.05 -17.42
N LEU A 18 18.50 -12.98 -17.61
CA LEU A 18 18.80 -14.41 -17.70
C LEU A 18 19.62 -14.75 -18.96
N PHE A 19 19.39 -14.04 -20.07
CA PHE A 19 20.17 -14.22 -21.30
C PHE A 19 21.59 -13.65 -21.15
N GLN A 20 21.75 -12.52 -20.46
CA GLN A 20 23.07 -11.99 -20.10
C GLN A 20 23.81 -12.95 -19.17
N LEU A 21 23.15 -13.46 -18.13
CA LEU A 21 23.74 -14.39 -17.16
C LEU A 21 24.17 -15.72 -17.79
N LEU A 22 23.48 -16.16 -18.85
CA LEU A 22 23.79 -17.39 -19.61
C LEU A 22 24.63 -17.15 -20.87
N ASN A 23 25.09 -15.91 -21.10
CA ASN A 23 25.82 -15.48 -22.29
C ASN A 23 25.12 -15.89 -23.60
N ILE A 24 23.80 -15.77 -23.66
CA ILE A 24 22.98 -16.05 -24.84
C ILE A 24 22.83 -14.76 -25.65
N THR A 25 23.54 -14.70 -26.78
CA THR A 25 23.45 -13.60 -27.75
C THR A 25 22.59 -13.98 -28.96
N PRO A 26 22.17 -13.02 -29.80
CA PRO A 26 21.45 -13.31 -31.05
C PRO A 26 22.21 -14.25 -32.00
N GLU A 27 23.55 -14.36 -31.92
CA GLU A 27 24.32 -15.32 -32.71
C GLU A 27 24.44 -16.71 -32.07
N THR A 28 23.92 -16.91 -30.86
CA THR A 28 24.03 -18.19 -30.15
C THR A 28 23.10 -19.23 -30.79
N PRO A 29 23.62 -20.39 -31.26
CA PRO A 29 22.80 -21.43 -31.84
C PRO A 29 21.72 -21.93 -30.86
N GLU A 30 20.50 -22.15 -31.34
CA GLU A 30 19.35 -22.49 -30.50
C GLU A 30 19.59 -23.74 -29.63
N SER A 31 20.32 -24.74 -30.16
CA SER A 31 20.70 -25.94 -29.42
C SER A 31 21.57 -25.64 -28.19
N VAL A 32 22.50 -24.69 -28.33
CA VAL A 32 23.42 -24.25 -27.26
C VAL A 32 22.67 -23.40 -26.23
N ALA A 33 21.78 -22.51 -26.67
CA ALA A 33 20.93 -21.72 -25.77
C ALA A 33 20.02 -22.63 -24.93
N ARG A 34 19.37 -23.63 -25.54
CA ARG A 34 18.55 -24.62 -24.84
C ARG A 34 19.35 -25.44 -23.83
N GLN A 35 20.58 -25.84 -24.18
CA GLN A 35 21.45 -26.58 -23.27
C GLN A 35 21.86 -25.75 -22.04
N ARG A 36 22.23 -24.48 -22.23
CA ARG A 36 22.60 -23.58 -21.13
C ARG A 36 21.44 -23.27 -20.21
N ILE A 37 20.24 -23.04 -20.77
CA ILE A 37 19.01 -22.85 -19.98
C ILE A 37 18.68 -24.13 -19.20
N ALA A 38 18.78 -25.30 -19.82
CA ALA A 38 18.52 -26.58 -19.15
C ALA A 38 19.50 -26.85 -18.00
N GLN A 39 20.79 -26.57 -18.20
CA GLN A 39 21.80 -26.65 -17.14
C GLN A 39 21.50 -25.68 -15.99
N TYR A 40 21.17 -24.41 -16.30
CA TYR A 40 20.82 -23.42 -15.28
C TYR A 40 19.59 -23.83 -14.45
N VAL A 41 18.57 -24.40 -15.09
CA VAL A 41 17.37 -24.90 -14.39
C VAL A 41 17.71 -26.12 -13.53
N GLN A 42 18.50 -27.06 -14.04
CA GLN A 42 18.96 -28.22 -13.25
C GLN A 42 19.80 -27.81 -12.05
N THR A 43 20.75 -26.88 -12.23
CA THR A 43 21.58 -26.38 -11.13
C THR A 43 20.72 -25.69 -10.07
N ASN A 44 19.75 -24.85 -10.46
CA ASN A 44 18.85 -24.21 -9.50
C ASN A 44 17.87 -25.17 -8.80
N GLN A 45 17.42 -26.22 -9.49
CA GLN A 45 16.61 -27.27 -8.88
C GLN A 45 17.41 -28.11 -7.87
N VAL A 46 18.66 -28.46 -8.20
CA VAL A 46 19.57 -29.17 -7.31
C VAL A 46 19.93 -28.30 -6.10
N VAL A 47 20.16 -27.00 -6.29
CA VAL A 47 20.40 -26.05 -5.19
C VAL A 47 19.17 -25.94 -4.27
N SER A 48 17.95 -25.83 -4.82
CA SER A 48 16.71 -25.87 -4.02
C SER A 48 16.51 -27.18 -3.27
N GLN A 49 16.89 -28.33 -3.86
CA GLN A 49 16.82 -29.64 -3.21
C GLN A 49 17.92 -29.84 -2.16
N MET A 50 19.10 -29.25 -2.33
CA MET A 50 20.16 -29.24 -1.31
C MET A 50 19.75 -28.40 -0.09
N TYR A 51 19.13 -27.24 -0.29
CA TYR A 51 18.63 -26.44 0.84
C TYR A 51 17.46 -27.11 1.56
N SER A 52 16.53 -27.77 0.86
CA SER A 52 15.44 -28.51 1.52
C SER A 52 15.92 -29.73 2.31
N SER A 53 16.92 -30.46 1.81
CA SER A 53 17.53 -31.61 2.49
C SER A 53 18.49 -31.23 3.64
N GLN A 54 19.17 -30.09 3.57
CA GLN A 54 19.92 -29.52 4.69
C GLN A 54 19.00 -28.99 5.81
N THR A 55 17.81 -28.51 5.46
CA THR A 55 16.81 -28.09 6.47
C THR A 55 16.16 -29.29 7.18
N GLN A 56 16.04 -30.44 6.50
CA GLN A 56 15.51 -31.69 7.09
C GLN A 56 16.53 -32.45 7.95
N SER A 57 17.83 -32.24 7.76
CA SER A 57 18.89 -32.92 8.53
C SER A 57 19.30 -32.21 9.83
N ILE A 58 18.78 -31.01 10.07
CA ILE A 58 18.77 -30.39 11.41
C ILE A 58 17.71 -31.14 12.23
N LYS A 59 18.13 -32.23 12.89
CA LYS A 59 17.35 -32.82 13.99
C LYS A 59 17.13 -31.73 15.02
N GLN A 60 15.93 -31.16 15.02
CA GLN A 60 15.41 -30.41 16.15
C GLN A 60 15.38 -31.38 17.33
N GLU A 61 16.39 -31.33 18.20
CA GLU A 61 16.15 -31.74 19.58
C GLU A 61 15.12 -30.76 20.13
N PRO A 62 13.95 -31.24 20.59
CA PRO A 62 12.93 -30.37 21.13
C PRO A 62 13.45 -29.79 22.44
N LEU A 63 13.96 -28.56 22.36
CA LEU A 63 14.10 -27.72 23.54
C LEU A 63 12.68 -27.44 24.05
N ASP A 64 12.35 -28.07 25.18
CA ASP A 64 11.09 -27.94 25.93
C ASP A 64 10.97 -26.52 26.53
N ILE A 65 10.91 -25.52 25.65
CA ILE A 65 10.58 -24.14 25.98
C ILE A 65 9.16 -23.93 25.50
N LYS A 66 8.21 -24.19 26.40
CA LYS A 66 6.76 -24.00 26.29
C LYS A 66 6.36 -22.96 25.22
N GLU A 67 6.17 -23.42 23.98
CA GLU A 67 5.67 -22.64 22.83
C GLU A 67 4.32 -21.97 23.13
N ASN A 68 3.58 -22.52 24.10
CA ASN A 68 2.36 -21.92 24.63
C ASN A 68 2.57 -20.51 25.20
N LYS A 69 3.76 -20.14 25.69
CA LYS A 69 3.98 -18.78 26.20
C LYS A 69 4.18 -17.75 25.09
N ILE A 70 4.81 -18.06 23.96
CA ILE A 70 4.98 -17.08 22.87
C ILE A 70 3.66 -16.87 22.13
N GLN A 71 2.86 -17.93 21.94
CA GLN A 71 1.52 -17.83 21.36
C GLN A 71 0.50 -17.21 22.34
N GLN A 72 0.60 -17.46 23.65
CA GLN A 72 -0.19 -16.74 24.66
C GLN A 72 0.21 -15.27 24.78
N TYR A 73 1.50 -14.92 24.73
CA TYR A 73 1.93 -13.50 24.77
C TYR A 73 1.52 -12.74 23.50
N GLN A 74 1.54 -13.37 22.31
CA GLN A 74 1.00 -12.77 21.09
C GLN A 74 -0.54 -12.66 21.09
N ALA A 75 -1.24 -13.62 21.69
CA ALA A 75 -2.70 -13.56 21.82
C ALA A 75 -3.19 -12.63 22.95
N GLU A 76 -2.44 -12.49 24.04
CA GLU A 76 -2.76 -11.62 25.17
C GLU A 76 -2.31 -10.17 24.93
N ASN A 77 -1.18 -9.90 24.27
CA ASN A 77 -0.77 -8.51 24.00
C ASN A 77 -1.51 -7.89 22.82
N VAL A 78 -2.00 -8.67 21.84
CA VAL A 78 -2.94 -8.15 20.82
C VAL A 78 -4.32 -7.89 21.43
N LYS A 79 -4.79 -8.75 22.36
CA LYS A 79 -5.99 -8.48 23.15
C LYS A 79 -5.83 -7.27 24.06
N THR A 80 -4.64 -7.04 24.61
CA THR A 80 -4.36 -5.94 25.55
C THR A 80 -4.10 -4.63 24.81
N ALA A 81 -3.54 -4.63 23.59
CA ALA A 81 -3.44 -3.42 22.76
C ALA A 81 -4.81 -3.01 22.18
N GLN A 82 -5.67 -3.98 21.83
CA GLN A 82 -7.07 -3.70 21.43
C GLN A 82 -7.97 -3.34 22.63
N ARG A 83 -7.69 -3.84 23.84
CA ARG A 83 -8.37 -3.41 25.08
C ARG A 83 -7.85 -2.09 25.66
N ALA A 84 -6.55 -1.79 25.55
CA ALA A 84 -5.93 -0.64 26.21
C ALA A 84 -6.29 0.71 25.56
N TYR A 85 -6.76 0.72 24.31
CA TYR A 85 -7.40 1.92 23.73
C TYR A 85 -8.90 2.02 24.08
N GLY A 86 -9.51 0.91 24.53
CA GLY A 86 -10.91 0.84 24.97
C GLY A 86 -11.14 1.12 26.46
N GLU A 87 -10.13 0.92 27.32
CA GLU A 87 -10.29 0.96 28.78
C GLU A 87 -9.86 2.28 29.45
N ARG A 88 -9.41 3.30 28.70
CA ARG A 88 -9.08 4.63 29.24
C ARG A 88 -10.07 5.75 28.89
N LEU A 89 -11.27 5.41 28.45
CA LEU A 89 -12.37 6.37 28.26
C LEU A 89 -13.64 5.88 28.95
N ASP A 90 -13.82 6.35 30.18
CA ASP A 90 -15.07 6.53 30.93
C ASP A 90 -16.22 5.55 30.66
N THR A 91 -16.52 4.79 31.70
CA THR A 91 -17.64 3.86 31.92
C THR A 91 -19.05 4.51 31.93
N THR A 92 -19.27 5.63 31.23
CA THR A 92 -20.56 6.33 31.22
C THR A 92 -20.99 6.94 29.88
N SER A 93 -20.30 6.64 28.77
CA SER A 93 -20.74 7.10 27.43
C SER A 93 -21.60 6.05 26.73
N GLN A 94 -22.90 6.34 26.50
CA GLN A 94 -23.77 5.53 25.66
C GLN A 94 -23.31 5.64 24.19
N ARG A 95 -22.50 4.68 23.75
CA ARG A 95 -21.96 4.63 22.38
C ARG A 95 -22.87 3.81 21.48
N GLN A 96 -23.08 4.27 20.25
CA GLN A 96 -23.79 3.49 19.24
C GLN A 96 -22.81 2.53 18.56
N ILE A 97 -23.06 1.22 18.67
CA ILE A 97 -22.20 0.16 18.18
C ILE A 97 -22.98 -0.71 17.19
N LEU A 98 -22.41 -0.97 16.02
CA LEU A 98 -22.84 -2.03 15.13
C LEU A 98 -22.01 -3.27 15.41
N ARG A 99 -22.66 -4.30 15.94
CA ARG A 99 -22.06 -5.61 16.13
C ARG A 99 -22.32 -6.49 14.91
N VAL A 100 -21.25 -7.04 14.37
CA VAL A 100 -21.26 -7.97 13.23
C VAL A 100 -20.67 -9.30 13.69
N SER A 101 -21.49 -10.32 13.79
CA SER A 101 -21.07 -11.66 14.22
C SER A 101 -21.00 -12.60 13.03
N VAL A 102 -19.82 -13.14 12.72
CA VAL A 102 -19.67 -14.11 11.63
C VAL A 102 -20.04 -15.50 12.14
N GLN A 103 -21.14 -16.05 11.63
CA GLN A 103 -21.67 -17.35 12.06
C GLN A 103 -20.97 -18.50 11.34
N ARG A 104 -20.84 -18.40 10.02
CA ARG A 104 -20.13 -19.39 9.18
C ARG A 104 -19.67 -18.78 7.86
N ALA A 105 -18.68 -19.41 7.25
CA ALA A 105 -18.18 -19.10 5.92
C ALA A 105 -18.05 -20.41 5.13
N GLU A 106 -18.44 -20.41 3.85
CA GLU A 106 -18.41 -21.61 2.99
C GLU A 106 -18.22 -21.24 1.51
N GLY A 107 -17.80 -22.20 0.69
CA GLY A 107 -17.68 -22.03 -0.75
C GLY A 107 -16.46 -21.21 -1.18
N PHE A 108 -15.41 -21.15 -0.36
CA PHE A 108 -14.15 -20.48 -0.67
C PHE A 108 -13.26 -21.38 -1.52
N VAL A 109 -13.75 -21.73 -2.72
CA VAL A 109 -13.07 -22.66 -3.62
C VAL A 109 -12.22 -21.89 -4.61
N ASN A 110 -10.90 -21.92 -4.44
CA ASN A 110 -9.95 -21.41 -5.42
C ASN A 110 -8.90 -22.49 -5.72
N VAL A 111 -8.31 -22.45 -6.92
CA VAL A 111 -7.26 -23.39 -7.36
C VAL A 111 -5.99 -23.23 -6.51
N ASP A 112 -5.74 -22.04 -5.98
CA ASP A 112 -4.59 -21.73 -5.13
C ASP A 112 -4.99 -21.54 -3.66
N MET A 113 -5.09 -22.68 -2.96
CA MET A 113 -5.35 -22.76 -1.51
C MET A 113 -4.10 -22.46 -0.66
N SER A 114 -3.02 -21.94 -1.25
CA SER A 114 -1.83 -21.58 -0.48
C SER A 114 -2.05 -20.26 0.28
N GLY A 115 -1.55 -20.21 1.52
CA GLY A 115 -1.58 -19.02 2.35
C GLY A 115 -2.74 -18.93 3.33
N VAL A 116 -2.96 -17.72 3.84
CA VAL A 116 -3.94 -17.42 4.89
C VAL A 116 -4.92 -16.34 4.45
N LEU A 117 -6.16 -16.42 4.94
CA LEU A 117 -7.22 -15.44 4.71
C LEU A 117 -7.44 -14.60 5.97
N SER A 118 -7.71 -13.31 5.81
CA SER A 118 -8.27 -12.47 6.88
C SER A 118 -9.49 -11.70 6.38
N LEU A 119 -10.52 -11.61 7.22
CA LEU A 119 -11.73 -10.84 6.95
C LEU A 119 -11.59 -9.44 7.54
N HIS A 120 -11.74 -8.42 6.72
CA HIS A 120 -11.75 -7.03 7.11
C HIS A 120 -13.15 -6.46 6.89
N ILE A 121 -13.67 -5.73 7.89
CA ILE A 121 -15.02 -5.15 7.86
C ILE A 121 -14.94 -3.65 8.15
N ARG A 122 -15.72 -2.86 7.42
CA ARG A 122 -15.86 -1.41 7.63
C ARG A 122 -17.30 -0.95 7.55
N ALA A 123 -17.67 -0.03 8.45
CA ALA A 123 -18.90 0.74 8.36
C ALA A 123 -18.64 2.17 8.87
N GLY A 124 -18.92 3.16 8.03
CA GLY A 124 -18.55 4.56 8.31
C GLY A 124 -17.05 4.70 8.63
N PRO A 125 -16.68 5.39 9.72
CA PRO A 125 -15.28 5.53 10.13
C PRO A 125 -14.71 4.27 10.81
N GLY A 126 -15.58 3.38 11.33
CA GLY A 126 -15.19 2.20 12.07
C GLY A 126 -14.72 1.08 11.15
N ARG A 127 -13.61 0.42 11.53
CA ARG A 127 -13.10 -0.77 10.84
C ARG A 127 -12.51 -1.78 11.81
N ALA A 128 -12.55 -3.04 11.42
CA ALA A 128 -11.98 -4.14 12.18
C ALA A 128 -11.49 -5.25 11.24
N SER A 129 -10.63 -6.13 11.74
CA SER A 129 -10.12 -7.28 10.99
C SER A 129 -10.04 -8.52 11.86
N SER A 130 -10.34 -9.68 11.29
CA SER A 130 -10.13 -10.97 11.93
C SER A 130 -8.64 -11.28 12.06
N LYS A 131 -8.33 -12.29 12.86
CA LYS A 131 -7.06 -13.01 12.72
C LYS A 131 -6.97 -13.69 11.35
N SER A 132 -5.74 -13.93 10.91
CA SER A 132 -5.50 -14.75 9.72
C SER A 132 -5.81 -16.22 10.03
N VAL A 133 -6.55 -16.85 9.12
CA VAL A 133 -6.96 -18.26 9.17
C VAL A 133 -6.43 -18.98 7.94
N GLN A 134 -6.21 -20.29 8.03
CA GLN A 134 -5.78 -21.06 6.86
C GLN A 134 -6.83 -20.98 5.75
N HIS A 135 -6.38 -20.88 4.50
CA HIS A 135 -7.29 -20.94 3.37
C HIS A 135 -7.89 -22.34 3.27
N ALA A 136 -9.20 -22.44 3.40
CA ALA A 136 -9.99 -23.65 3.28
C ALA A 136 -11.35 -23.29 2.65
N ASP A 137 -12.09 -24.28 2.15
CA ASP A 137 -13.44 -24.08 1.61
C ASP A 137 -14.40 -23.44 2.63
N CYS A 138 -14.23 -23.80 3.91
CA CYS A 138 -14.98 -23.26 5.05
C CYS A 138 -14.03 -22.59 6.06
N PRO A 139 -13.51 -21.37 5.76
CA PRO A 139 -12.56 -20.70 6.64
C PRO A 139 -13.20 -20.28 7.96
N GLN A 140 -12.58 -20.64 9.08
CA GLN A 140 -13.14 -20.38 10.41
C GLN A 140 -12.78 -18.99 10.93
N PHE A 141 -13.42 -17.96 10.38
CA PHE A 141 -13.21 -16.61 10.88
C PHE A 141 -13.68 -16.43 12.31
N CYS A 142 -14.78 -17.08 12.76
CA CYS A 142 -15.29 -17.14 14.15
C CYS A 142 -15.07 -15.88 15.02
N GLU A 143 -15.38 -14.70 14.49
CA GLU A 143 -15.13 -13.41 15.14
C GLU A 143 -16.40 -12.57 15.25
N CYS A 144 -16.43 -11.74 16.28
CA CYS A 144 -17.49 -10.76 16.52
C CYS A 144 -16.87 -9.37 16.51
N PHE A 145 -17.27 -8.57 15.53
CA PHE A 145 -16.73 -7.23 15.31
C PHE A 145 -17.66 -6.19 15.92
N ASN A 146 -17.11 -5.27 16.70
CA ASN A 146 -17.85 -4.12 17.22
C ASN A 146 -17.35 -2.87 16.49
N LEU A 147 -18.20 -2.29 15.66
CA LEU A 147 -17.92 -1.08 14.90
C LEU A 147 -18.59 0.11 15.58
N GLU A 148 -17.80 1.08 16.02
CA GLU A 148 -18.30 2.31 16.64
C GLU A 148 -18.87 3.24 15.56
N LEU A 149 -20.17 3.56 15.65
CA LEU A 149 -20.87 4.40 14.68
C LEU A 149 -21.01 5.86 15.15
N ASN A 150 -21.28 6.07 16.44
CA ASN A 150 -21.41 7.40 17.04
C ASN A 150 -20.97 7.41 18.51
N ARG A 151 -20.30 8.50 18.91
CA ARG A 151 -19.76 8.75 20.25
C ARG A 151 -20.65 9.58 21.15
N THR A 152 -21.64 10.29 20.60
CA THR A 152 -22.23 11.44 21.28
C THR A 152 -23.61 11.18 21.89
N GLN A 153 -24.49 10.41 21.25
CA GLN A 153 -25.87 10.16 21.71
C GLN A 153 -26.45 8.86 21.10
N ASN A 154 -27.47 8.28 21.75
CA ASN A 154 -28.32 7.27 21.13
C ASN A 154 -29.14 7.89 20.00
N LEU A 155 -29.01 7.34 18.80
CA LEU A 155 -29.69 7.86 17.61
C LEU A 155 -30.96 7.04 17.33
N THR A 156 -32.02 7.72 16.89
CA THR A 156 -33.21 7.06 16.34
C THR A 156 -32.87 6.29 15.05
N ARG A 157 -33.70 5.32 14.63
CA ARG A 157 -33.51 4.59 13.36
C ARG A 157 -33.35 5.53 12.16
N LEU A 158 -34.15 6.60 12.10
CA LEU A 158 -34.09 7.59 11.02
C LEU A 158 -32.77 8.37 11.03
N GLN A 159 -32.29 8.78 12.21
CA GLN A 159 -31.00 9.45 12.35
C GLN A 159 -29.83 8.51 12.00
N LEU A 160 -29.91 7.23 12.39
CA LEU A 160 -28.92 6.22 12.01
C LEU A 160 -28.92 5.96 10.51
N PHE A 161 -30.09 5.86 9.89
CA PHE A 161 -30.19 5.76 8.44
C PHE A 161 -29.53 6.98 7.77
N HIS A 162 -29.82 8.20 8.23
CA HIS A 162 -29.20 9.40 7.67
C HIS A 162 -27.67 9.45 7.85
N LEU A 163 -27.15 8.86 8.92
CA LEU A 163 -25.70 8.71 9.14
C LEU A 163 -25.08 7.67 8.20
N LEU A 164 -25.77 6.56 7.93
CA LEU A 164 -25.21 5.39 7.26
C LEU A 164 -25.57 5.25 5.77
N LYS A 165 -26.57 6.00 5.27
CA LYS A 165 -27.10 5.88 3.90
C LYS A 165 -26.06 6.05 2.78
N TYR A 166 -24.89 6.61 3.08
CA TYR A 166 -23.79 6.80 2.12
C TYR A 166 -22.56 5.94 2.42
N SER A 167 -22.58 5.12 3.47
CA SER A 167 -21.43 4.31 3.89
C SER A 167 -21.86 2.86 4.06
N PRO A 168 -21.86 2.04 2.99
CA PRO A 168 -22.29 0.65 3.07
C PRO A 168 -21.39 -0.14 4.04
N LEU A 169 -21.92 -1.25 4.57
CA LEU A 169 -21.13 -2.20 5.32
C LEU A 169 -20.28 -3.01 4.33
N GLN A 170 -18.98 -2.77 4.37
CA GLN A 170 -18.00 -3.36 3.45
C GLN A 170 -17.34 -4.58 4.10
N PHE A 171 -17.21 -5.65 3.31
CA PHE A 171 -16.49 -6.87 3.66
C PHE A 171 -15.38 -7.08 2.63
N LEU A 172 -14.18 -7.35 3.12
CA LEU A 172 -13.01 -7.58 2.28
C LEU A 172 -12.27 -8.80 2.80
N ILE A 173 -11.99 -9.77 1.94
CA ILE A 173 -11.18 -10.93 2.26
C ILE A 173 -9.79 -10.69 1.66
N ILE A 174 -8.77 -10.65 2.50
CA ILE A 174 -7.38 -10.53 2.06
C ILE A 174 -6.72 -11.90 2.15
N GLN A 175 -6.13 -12.35 1.04
CA GLN A 175 -5.25 -13.52 1.02
C GLN A 175 -3.80 -13.06 1.13
N ARG A 176 -3.05 -13.63 2.07
CA ARG A 176 -1.60 -13.46 2.21
C ARG A 176 -0.89 -14.78 1.96
N LYS A 177 0.09 -14.76 1.06
CA LYS A 177 0.90 -15.93 0.70
C LYS A 177 2.18 -15.99 1.54
N ILE A 178 2.88 -17.13 1.43
CA ILE A 178 4.13 -17.39 2.17
C ILE A 178 5.27 -16.48 1.68
N ASP A 179 5.23 -16.05 0.42
CA ASP A 179 6.14 -15.07 -0.17
C ASP A 179 5.86 -13.62 0.30
N GLY A 180 4.96 -13.43 1.26
CA GLY A 180 4.56 -12.13 1.79
C GLY A 180 3.57 -11.38 0.91
N SER A 181 3.34 -11.82 -0.33
CA SER A 181 2.41 -11.13 -1.22
C SER A 181 0.99 -11.16 -0.67
N SER A 182 0.28 -10.06 -0.87
CA SER A 182 -1.10 -9.87 -0.45
C SER A 182 -1.97 -9.45 -1.63
N ARG A 183 -3.12 -10.09 -1.76
CA ARG A 183 -4.15 -9.76 -2.76
C ARG A 183 -5.54 -9.73 -2.13
N VAL A 184 -6.47 -9.04 -2.78
CA VAL A 184 -7.88 -9.13 -2.42
C VAL A 184 -8.41 -10.45 -2.97
N TYR A 185 -8.82 -11.36 -2.08
CA TYR A 185 -9.48 -12.60 -2.48
C TYR A 185 -10.90 -12.34 -2.94
N GLY A 186 -11.61 -11.45 -2.22
CA GLY A 186 -12.93 -11.05 -2.62
C GLY A 186 -13.52 -9.92 -1.78
N HIS A 187 -14.61 -9.37 -2.28
CA HIS A 187 -15.29 -8.20 -1.76
C HIS A 187 -16.79 -8.44 -1.64
N ALA A 188 -17.42 -7.83 -0.64
CA ALA A 188 -18.86 -7.66 -0.63
C ALA A 188 -19.29 -6.35 0.03
N GLU A 189 -20.49 -5.92 -0.31
CA GLU A 189 -21.15 -4.75 0.26
C GLU A 189 -22.57 -5.08 0.67
N LEU A 190 -22.97 -4.54 1.83
CA LEU A 190 -24.34 -4.54 2.28
C LEU A 190 -24.79 -3.08 2.46
N ASP A 191 -25.71 -2.65 1.60
CA ASP A 191 -26.27 -1.30 1.64
C ASP A 191 -27.23 -1.15 2.83
N PHE A 192 -26.96 -0.13 3.67
CA PHE A 192 -27.79 0.15 4.84
C PHE A 192 -29.22 0.53 4.48
N ALA A 193 -29.50 1.11 3.30
CA ALA A 193 -30.88 1.35 2.89
C ALA A 193 -31.70 0.04 2.86
N SER A 194 -31.08 -1.05 2.39
CA SER A 194 -31.70 -2.38 2.36
C SER A 194 -31.73 -3.02 3.75
N VAL A 195 -30.71 -2.78 4.60
CA VAL A 195 -30.69 -3.24 6.00
C VAL A 195 -31.83 -2.61 6.81
N PHE A 196 -32.05 -1.30 6.68
CA PHE A 196 -33.10 -0.60 7.43
C PHE A 196 -34.51 -0.90 6.93
N GLU A 197 -34.67 -1.23 5.64
CA GLU A 197 -35.94 -1.63 5.01
C GLU A 197 -36.40 -3.02 5.47
N ASP A 198 -35.53 -4.01 5.35
CA ASP A 198 -35.88 -5.42 5.64
C ASP A 198 -35.61 -5.85 7.08
N TYR A 199 -34.69 -5.17 7.78
CA TYR A 199 -34.06 -5.52 9.05
C TYR A 199 -34.16 -7.02 9.43
N LYS A 200 -33.20 -7.80 8.98
CA LYS A 200 -33.05 -9.22 9.33
C LYS A 200 -31.97 -9.35 10.39
N GLN A 201 -32.13 -10.25 11.34
CA GLN A 201 -31.03 -10.55 12.28
C GLN A 201 -29.87 -11.25 11.58
N ASN A 202 -30.16 -12.11 10.59
CA ASN A 202 -29.18 -12.92 9.89
C ASN A 202 -29.17 -12.57 8.39
N TYR A 203 -27.98 -12.46 7.82
CA TYR A 203 -27.76 -12.20 6.39
C TYR A 203 -26.82 -13.24 5.79
N GLN A 204 -27.11 -13.61 4.54
CA GLN A 204 -26.20 -14.35 3.69
C GLN A 204 -25.59 -13.36 2.67
N ILE A 205 -24.28 -13.20 2.74
CA ILE A 205 -23.51 -12.26 1.92
C ILE A 205 -22.70 -13.06 0.91
N LYS A 206 -22.83 -12.70 -0.37
CA LYS A 206 -22.04 -13.27 -1.47
C LYS A 206 -20.74 -12.49 -1.60
N ILE A 207 -19.61 -13.16 -1.40
CA ILE A 207 -18.28 -12.60 -1.64
C ILE A 207 -17.98 -12.73 -3.11
N LYS A 208 -17.74 -11.59 -3.75
CA LYS A 208 -17.44 -11.48 -5.17
C LYS A 208 -15.93 -11.43 -5.39
N SER A 209 -15.49 -11.90 -6.55
CA SER A 209 -14.09 -11.82 -6.97
C SER A 209 -13.64 -10.36 -7.10
N PHE A 210 -12.33 -10.13 -6.94
CA PHE A 210 -11.79 -8.78 -7.02
C PHE A 210 -11.91 -8.22 -8.44
N GLY A 211 -12.60 -7.08 -8.59
CA GLY A 211 -12.84 -6.44 -9.88
C GLY A 211 -13.91 -7.10 -10.76
N ASP A 212 -14.57 -8.18 -10.30
CA ASP A 212 -15.67 -8.83 -11.02
C ASP A 212 -16.96 -8.78 -10.19
N SER A 213 -18.02 -8.22 -10.76
CA SER A 213 -19.30 -8.06 -10.07
C SER A 213 -20.18 -9.31 -10.07
N GLU A 214 -19.87 -10.33 -10.88
CA GLU A 214 -20.71 -11.51 -11.10
C GLU A 214 -20.09 -12.79 -10.51
N GLU A 215 -18.76 -12.92 -10.56
CA GLU A 215 -18.07 -14.10 -10.03
C GLU A 215 -18.15 -14.15 -8.50
N ILE A 216 -18.73 -15.23 -7.95
CA ILE A 216 -18.85 -15.46 -6.51
C ILE A 216 -17.75 -16.44 -6.09
N VAL A 217 -16.91 -16.00 -5.14
CA VAL A 217 -15.74 -16.75 -4.63
C VAL A 217 -15.93 -17.25 -3.20
N GLY A 218 -17.08 -16.98 -2.58
CA GLY A 218 -17.43 -17.46 -1.25
C GLY A 218 -18.75 -16.91 -0.72
N LEU A 219 -19.24 -17.50 0.37
CA LEU A 219 -20.44 -17.09 1.09
C LEU A 219 -20.11 -16.82 2.57
N LEU A 220 -20.57 -15.70 3.09
CA LEU A 220 -20.52 -15.38 4.52
C LEU A 220 -21.93 -15.34 5.11
N TYR A 221 -22.11 -15.94 6.27
CA TYR A 221 -23.34 -15.85 7.06
C TYR A 221 -23.03 -15.03 8.29
N ILE A 222 -23.74 -13.92 8.43
CA ILE A 222 -23.50 -12.94 9.49
C ILE A 222 -24.78 -12.65 10.25
N ALA A 223 -24.64 -12.29 11.52
CA ALA A 223 -25.68 -11.65 12.29
C ALA A 223 -25.34 -10.19 12.55
N LEU A 224 -26.33 -9.31 12.41
CA LEU A 224 -26.20 -7.88 12.68
C LEU A 224 -27.02 -7.50 13.91
N GLU A 225 -26.40 -6.78 14.84
CA GLU A 225 -27.04 -6.26 16.04
C GLU A 225 -26.60 -4.79 16.23
N LEU A 226 -27.57 -3.87 16.34
CA LEU A 226 -27.31 -2.48 16.66
C LEU A 226 -27.52 -2.28 18.17
N SER A 227 -26.49 -1.77 18.86
CA SER A 227 -26.50 -1.54 20.30
C SER A 227 -26.31 -0.04 20.62
N PRO A 228 -27.01 0.54 21.61
CA PRO A 228 -28.12 -0.06 22.35
C PRO A 228 -29.28 -0.41 21.41
N ASP A 229 -30.00 -1.46 21.76
CA ASP A 229 -31.07 -2.00 20.93
C ASP A 229 -32.04 -0.86 20.60
N ILE A 230 -32.33 -0.66 19.31
CA ILE A 230 -33.27 0.37 18.87
C ILE A 230 -34.71 -0.13 19.11
N GLN A 231 -34.91 -0.88 20.20
CA GLN A 231 -36.20 -1.21 20.72
C GLN A 231 -36.79 0.05 21.33
N PHE A 232 -37.88 0.50 20.72
CA PHE A 232 -38.80 1.48 21.28
C PHE A 232 -39.48 0.92 22.54
N GLY A 233 -38.71 0.63 23.58
CA GLY A 233 -39.24 0.39 24.91
C GLY A 233 -39.80 1.71 25.42
N SER A 234 -41.14 1.82 25.47
CA SER A 234 -41.98 2.94 25.95
C SER A 234 -42.61 3.92 24.95
N ILE A 235 -42.58 3.69 23.64
CA ILE A 235 -43.33 4.53 22.68
C ILE A 235 -44.69 3.90 22.32
N PRO A 236 -45.82 4.65 22.31
CA PRO A 236 -47.11 4.15 21.84
C PRO A 236 -47.03 3.61 20.40
N ASP A 237 -47.73 2.52 20.10
CA ASP A 237 -47.62 1.83 18.80
C ASP A 237 -47.92 2.73 17.59
N GLN A 238 -48.81 3.73 17.75
CA GLN A 238 -49.08 4.74 16.72
C GLN A 238 -47.85 5.57 16.35
N MET A 239 -47.02 5.96 17.31
CA MET A 239 -45.79 6.72 17.06
C MET A 239 -44.68 5.85 16.46
N LYS A 240 -44.65 4.54 16.78
CA LYS A 240 -43.75 3.58 16.12
C LYS A 240 -44.09 3.44 14.63
N THR A 241 -45.37 3.32 14.30
CA THR A 241 -45.83 3.22 12.90
C THR A 241 -45.48 4.49 12.12
N GLN A 242 -45.74 5.67 12.66
CA GLN A 242 -45.39 6.93 12.00
C GLN A 242 -43.88 7.11 11.79
N GLN A 243 -43.03 6.68 12.73
CA GLN A 243 -41.58 6.75 12.55
C GLN A 243 -41.07 5.77 11.50
N ASN A 244 -41.66 4.57 11.43
CA ASN A 244 -41.33 3.58 10.39
C ASN A 244 -41.78 4.05 9.00
N GLU A 245 -42.96 4.67 8.87
CA GLU A 245 -43.41 5.27 7.61
C GLU A 245 -42.45 6.37 7.13
N LYS A 246 -42.04 7.27 8.04
CA LYS A 246 -41.04 8.32 7.72
C LYS A 246 -39.71 7.71 7.26
N LEU A 247 -39.26 6.63 7.90
CA LEU A 247 -38.04 5.92 7.51
C LEU A 247 -38.16 5.31 6.12
N LEU A 248 -39.27 4.61 5.82
CA LEU A 248 -39.49 3.99 4.52
C LEU A 248 -39.56 5.03 3.40
N VAL A 249 -40.25 6.15 3.62
CA VAL A 249 -40.28 7.28 2.68
C VAL A 249 -38.85 7.80 2.46
N ALA A 250 -38.08 8.03 3.53
CA ALA A 250 -36.70 8.50 3.42
C ALA A 250 -35.81 7.51 2.64
N ILE A 251 -35.99 6.20 2.81
CA ILE A 251 -35.27 5.16 2.07
C ILE A 251 -35.63 5.18 0.58
N GLN A 252 -36.93 5.26 0.25
CA GLN A 252 -37.39 5.30 -1.14
C GLN A 252 -36.92 6.56 -1.87
N THR A 253 -37.03 7.72 -1.22
CA THR A 253 -36.51 8.99 -1.75
C THR A 253 -35.00 8.88 -1.98
N HIS A 254 -34.25 8.32 -1.04
CA HIS A 254 -32.82 8.13 -1.18
C HIS A 254 -32.44 7.24 -2.38
N LYS A 255 -33.13 6.10 -2.58
CA LYS A 255 -32.88 5.20 -3.72
C LYS A 255 -33.18 5.88 -5.06
N GLN A 256 -34.28 6.64 -5.13
CA GLN A 256 -34.64 7.40 -6.34
C GLN A 256 -33.61 8.49 -6.65
N GLU A 257 -33.19 9.26 -5.64
CA GLU A 257 -32.16 10.29 -5.79
C GLU A 257 -30.83 9.71 -6.28
N GLN A 258 -30.35 8.61 -5.67
CA GLN A 258 -29.10 7.98 -6.10
C GLN A 258 -29.15 7.58 -7.58
N LYS A 259 -30.26 6.96 -8.02
CA LYS A 259 -30.44 6.56 -9.41
C LYS A 259 -30.42 7.77 -10.36
N GLN A 260 -31.20 8.82 -10.05
CA GLN A 260 -31.27 10.02 -10.87
C GLN A 260 -29.91 10.69 -11.04
N ILE A 261 -29.10 10.77 -9.98
CA ILE A 261 -27.78 11.40 -10.01
C ILE A 261 -26.80 10.59 -10.86
N ILE A 262 -26.80 9.26 -10.71
CA ILE A 262 -25.95 8.38 -11.51
C ILE A 262 -26.32 8.50 -13.00
N ASP A 263 -27.61 8.51 -13.32
CA ASP A 263 -28.11 8.66 -14.69
C ASP A 263 -27.72 10.05 -15.26
N GLN A 264 -27.88 11.11 -14.47
CA GLN A 264 -27.45 12.47 -14.85
C GLN A 264 -25.94 12.55 -15.07
N PHE A 265 -25.14 11.92 -14.21
CA PHE A 265 -23.69 11.88 -14.36
C PHE A 265 -23.30 11.14 -15.64
N LYS A 266 -23.86 9.96 -15.91
CA LYS A 266 -23.61 9.18 -17.14
C LYS A 266 -23.92 9.99 -18.41
N TYR A 267 -25.07 10.68 -18.42
CA TYR A 267 -25.45 11.54 -19.53
C TYR A 267 -24.43 12.66 -19.75
N ASN A 268 -23.99 13.33 -18.69
CA ASN A 268 -23.01 14.41 -18.79
C ASN A 268 -21.61 13.91 -19.17
N CYS A 269 -21.22 12.70 -18.78
CA CYS A 269 -20.00 12.07 -19.26
C CYS A 269 -20.01 11.90 -20.79
N GLN A 270 -21.14 11.48 -21.38
CA GLN A 270 -21.27 11.34 -22.83
C GLN A 270 -21.15 12.70 -23.53
N LEU A 271 -21.86 13.72 -23.05
CA LEU A 271 -21.76 15.08 -23.59
C LEU A 271 -20.34 15.62 -23.48
N PHE A 272 -19.72 15.47 -22.32
CA PHE A 272 -18.38 15.96 -22.06
C PHE A 272 -17.35 15.31 -22.98
N GLN A 273 -17.45 14.00 -23.20
CA GLN A 273 -16.61 13.26 -24.13
C GLN A 273 -16.80 13.71 -25.58
N GLN A 274 -18.04 13.91 -26.04
CA GLN A 274 -18.33 14.39 -27.40
C GLN A 274 -17.72 15.77 -27.63
N GLU A 275 -17.96 16.71 -26.72
CA GLU A 275 -17.38 18.05 -26.79
C GLU A 275 -15.84 18.02 -26.74
N PHE A 276 -15.25 17.10 -25.97
CA PHE A 276 -13.79 16.94 -25.91
C PHE A 276 -13.22 16.37 -27.22
N GLN A 277 -13.86 15.36 -27.80
CA GLN A 277 -13.47 14.80 -29.11
C GLN A 277 -13.56 15.85 -30.22
N ASN A 278 -14.55 16.73 -30.16
CA ASN A 278 -14.68 17.86 -31.09
C ASN A 278 -13.54 18.88 -30.93
N ALA A 279 -13.08 19.12 -29.70
CA ALA A 279 -11.95 20.03 -29.44
C ALA A 279 -10.59 19.43 -29.84
N LYS A 280 -10.45 18.10 -29.78
CA LYS A 280 -9.23 17.35 -30.16
C LYS A 280 -9.56 16.11 -31.00
N PRO A 281 -9.89 16.28 -32.29
CA PRO A 281 -10.23 15.16 -33.15
C PRO A 281 -9.01 14.23 -33.35
N GLY A 282 -9.22 12.92 -33.20
CA GLY A 282 -8.21 11.88 -33.48
C GLY A 282 -7.22 11.58 -32.34
N ALA A 283 -7.26 12.30 -31.22
CA ALA A 283 -6.38 12.02 -30.08
C ALA A 283 -6.95 10.90 -29.19
N LYS A 284 -6.25 9.74 -29.11
CA LYS A 284 -6.48 8.77 -28.03
C LYS A 284 -5.87 9.34 -26.74
N GLN A 285 -6.70 9.89 -25.87
CA GLN A 285 -6.32 10.43 -24.57
C GLN A 285 -7.02 9.69 -23.43
N TYR A 286 -6.33 9.56 -22.30
CA TYR A 286 -6.87 8.93 -21.11
C TYR A 286 -7.71 9.92 -20.30
N LEU A 287 -9.03 9.83 -20.45
CA LEU A 287 -9.97 10.63 -19.69
C LEU A 287 -10.59 9.80 -18.55
N ALA A 288 -10.10 10.00 -17.33
CA ALA A 288 -10.55 9.29 -16.14
C ALA A 288 -11.86 9.87 -15.57
N LEU A 289 -12.98 9.74 -16.29
CA LEU A 289 -14.32 10.08 -15.75
C LEU A 289 -14.93 8.91 -14.96
N ASN A 290 -14.77 7.71 -15.49
CA ASN A 290 -15.36 6.48 -15.00
C ASN A 290 -14.25 5.43 -14.90
N LEU A 291 -14.10 4.84 -13.72
CA LEU A 291 -13.04 3.88 -13.43
C LEU A 291 -13.64 2.59 -12.87
N LEU A 292 -13.02 1.46 -13.21
CA LEU A 292 -13.37 0.16 -12.64
C LEU A 292 -12.87 0.11 -11.20
N ARG A 293 -13.78 -0.11 -10.26
CA ARG A 293 -13.48 -0.19 -8.83
C ARG A 293 -13.32 -1.63 -8.37
N ASP A 294 -12.69 -1.83 -7.23
CA ASP A 294 -12.45 -3.13 -6.56
C ASP A 294 -13.67 -4.06 -6.41
N ASP A 295 -14.90 -3.54 -6.44
CA ASP A 295 -16.16 -4.31 -6.42
C ASP A 295 -16.72 -4.67 -7.81
N GLY A 296 -15.94 -4.44 -8.87
CA GLY A 296 -16.30 -4.68 -10.26
C GLY A 296 -17.26 -3.64 -10.84
N LYS A 297 -17.61 -2.58 -10.09
CA LYS A 297 -18.47 -1.51 -10.59
C LYS A 297 -17.67 -0.43 -11.28
N ILE A 298 -18.21 0.10 -12.37
CA ILE A 298 -17.71 1.32 -13.00
C ILE A 298 -18.30 2.52 -12.25
N VAL A 299 -17.45 3.33 -11.64
CA VAL A 299 -17.84 4.47 -10.80
C VAL A 299 -17.20 5.77 -11.25
N PRO A 300 -17.81 6.93 -10.93
CA PRO A 300 -17.16 8.22 -11.07
C PRO A 300 -15.79 8.25 -10.37
N SER A 301 -14.76 8.76 -11.06
CA SER A 301 -13.39 8.82 -10.52
C SER A 301 -13.27 9.64 -9.24
N ASN A 302 -14.07 10.70 -9.10
CA ASN A 302 -14.12 11.54 -7.90
C ASN A 302 -14.60 10.79 -6.64
N GLN A 303 -15.38 9.72 -6.77
CA GLN A 303 -15.85 8.92 -5.62
C GLN A 303 -14.76 8.00 -5.02
N LEU A 304 -13.65 7.81 -5.74
CA LEU A 304 -12.51 7.03 -5.24
C LEU A 304 -11.63 7.85 -4.30
N ILE A 305 -11.63 9.18 -4.42
CA ILE A 305 -10.86 10.07 -3.56
C ILE A 305 -11.68 10.38 -2.30
N GLN A 306 -11.17 9.93 -1.16
CA GLN A 306 -11.78 10.19 0.15
C GLN A 306 -10.76 10.97 0.97
N PRO A 307 -10.95 12.27 1.25
CA PRO A 307 -10.01 13.02 2.07
C PRO A 307 -9.78 12.35 3.44
N VAL A 308 -8.57 11.85 3.68
CA VAL A 308 -8.18 11.10 4.89
C VAL A 308 -7.11 11.88 5.64
N TYR A 309 -7.35 12.14 6.92
CA TYR A 309 -6.38 12.80 7.79
C TYR A 309 -5.87 11.84 8.88
N SER A 310 -4.56 11.83 9.10
CA SER A 310 -3.90 11.12 10.19
C SER A 310 -2.89 12.04 10.87
N LYS A 311 -2.84 12.01 12.21
CA LYS A 311 -1.83 12.76 12.97
C LYS A 311 -0.41 12.24 12.76
N GLN A 312 -0.24 10.96 12.41
CA GLN A 312 1.07 10.36 12.16
C GLN A 312 1.57 10.67 10.74
N LEU A 313 0.65 10.78 9.77
CA LEU A 313 0.89 11.18 8.38
C LEU A 313 0.52 12.66 8.17
N ASN A 314 1.17 13.54 8.94
CA ASN A 314 0.81 14.95 9.03
C ASN A 314 1.57 15.88 8.06
N THR A 315 2.39 15.33 7.18
CA THR A 315 3.13 16.09 6.16
C THR A 315 3.05 15.38 4.82
N SER A 316 3.18 16.11 3.71
CA SER A 316 3.14 15.52 2.38
C SER A 316 4.23 14.46 2.16
N HIS A 317 5.44 14.70 2.66
CA HIS A 317 6.56 13.76 2.59
C HIS A 317 6.25 12.47 3.34
N LYS A 318 5.69 12.54 4.55
CA LYS A 318 5.27 11.33 5.29
C LYS A 318 4.18 10.56 4.57
N CYS A 319 3.19 11.25 4.01
CA CYS A 319 2.14 10.62 3.20
C CYS A 319 2.73 9.91 1.98
N TYR A 320 3.67 10.57 1.29
CA TYR A 320 4.32 10.02 0.11
C TYR A 320 5.19 8.81 0.45
N ARG A 321 6.05 8.94 1.47
CA ARG A 321 6.91 7.87 1.96
C ARG A 321 6.10 6.67 2.43
N PHE A 322 5.01 6.89 3.18
CA PHE A 322 4.09 5.82 3.58
C PHE A 322 3.52 5.03 2.39
N VAL A 323 3.12 5.72 1.32
CA VAL A 323 2.56 5.06 0.14
C VAL A 323 3.65 4.34 -0.67
N ASN A 324 4.85 4.91 -0.80
CA ASN A 324 5.96 4.28 -1.51
C ASN A 324 6.49 3.02 -0.80
N LEU A 325 6.41 2.97 0.53
CA LEU A 325 6.77 1.80 1.32
C LEU A 325 5.78 0.62 1.16
N MET A 326 4.61 0.85 0.56
CA MET A 326 3.68 -0.23 0.24
C MET A 326 4.23 -1.09 -0.90
N PRO A 327 4.32 -2.42 -0.73
CA PRO A 327 4.67 -3.32 -1.82
C PRO A 327 3.67 -3.21 -2.97
N ASP A 328 4.11 -3.61 -4.16
CA ASP A 328 3.23 -3.70 -5.32
C ASP A 328 2.19 -4.82 -5.13
N GLY A 329 0.97 -4.56 -5.60
CA GLY A 329 -0.09 -5.56 -5.63
C GLY A 329 0.16 -6.60 -6.72
N LEU A 330 -0.04 -7.89 -6.40
CA LEU A 330 -0.04 -8.98 -7.40
C LEU A 330 -1.47 -9.19 -7.91
N ASP A 331 -1.94 -8.30 -8.78
CA ASP A 331 -3.23 -8.45 -9.45
C ASP A 331 -3.00 -8.64 -10.95
N ASP A 332 -3.05 -9.89 -11.43
CA ASP A 332 -2.80 -10.30 -12.83
C ASP A 332 -3.95 -9.90 -13.80
N GLN A 333 -4.66 -8.81 -13.51
CA GLN A 333 -5.86 -8.43 -14.24
C GLN A 333 -5.55 -7.68 -15.53
N VAL A 334 -6.36 -7.97 -16.57
CA VAL A 334 -6.20 -7.36 -17.92
C VAL A 334 -6.59 -5.88 -17.93
N GLN A 335 -7.47 -5.45 -17.02
CA GLN A 335 -7.88 -4.06 -16.87
C GLN A 335 -7.41 -3.47 -15.53
N PRO A 336 -6.99 -2.19 -15.50
CA PRO A 336 -6.56 -1.54 -14.27
C PRO A 336 -7.77 -1.31 -13.35
N ILE A 337 -7.73 -1.95 -12.18
CA ILE A 337 -8.71 -1.76 -11.11
C ILE A 337 -8.18 -0.64 -10.21
N TRP A 338 -9.07 0.28 -9.84
CA TRP A 338 -8.76 1.41 -8.97
C TRP A 338 -9.44 1.19 -7.62
N SER A 339 -8.65 0.73 -6.65
CA SER A 339 -9.14 0.34 -5.34
C SER A 339 -9.45 1.55 -4.47
N ARG A 340 -10.40 1.38 -3.56
CA ARG A 340 -10.68 2.40 -2.53
C ARG A 340 -9.54 2.50 -1.53
N PRO A 341 -9.34 3.65 -0.88
CA PRO A 341 -8.34 3.80 0.19
C PRO A 341 -8.42 2.71 1.25
N TYR A 342 -9.63 2.32 1.67
CA TYR A 342 -9.83 1.25 2.65
C TYR A 342 -9.28 -0.11 2.16
N THR A 343 -9.51 -0.45 0.90
CA THR A 343 -9.04 -1.70 0.29
C THR A 343 -7.53 -1.73 0.22
N THR A 344 -6.90 -0.65 -0.24
CA THR A 344 -5.43 -0.51 -0.28
C THR A 344 -4.82 -0.62 1.11
N LEU A 345 -5.41 0.06 2.12
CA LEU A 345 -4.96 -0.01 3.51
C LEU A 345 -5.10 -1.41 4.12
N ALA A 346 -6.22 -2.10 3.87
CA ALA A 346 -6.48 -3.44 4.39
C ALA A 346 -5.56 -4.50 3.74
N ARG A 347 -5.32 -4.37 2.43
CA ARG A 347 -4.38 -5.22 1.70
C ARG A 347 -2.95 -4.97 2.16
N GLY A 348 -2.56 -3.71 2.39
CA GLY A 348 -1.20 -3.32 2.77
C GLY A 348 -0.21 -3.32 1.60
N SER A 349 -0.73 -3.39 0.37
CA SER A 349 -0.03 -3.32 -0.91
C SER A 349 -0.97 -2.71 -1.97
N GLY A 350 -0.45 -2.32 -3.13
CA GLY A 350 -1.30 -1.89 -4.25
C GLY A 350 -0.56 -1.54 -5.52
N SER A 351 -1.31 -1.35 -6.60
CA SER A 351 -0.75 -0.85 -7.87
C SER A 351 -0.47 0.66 -7.80
N ASP A 352 0.12 1.22 -8.85
CA ASP A 352 0.34 2.66 -8.96
C ASP A 352 -0.98 3.46 -8.91
N GLU A 353 -2.04 2.93 -9.50
CA GLU A 353 -3.40 3.48 -9.41
C GLU A 353 -3.89 3.54 -7.96
N ASP A 354 -3.79 2.42 -7.23
CA ASP A 354 -4.23 2.31 -5.85
C ASP A 354 -3.45 3.25 -4.92
N LYS A 355 -2.13 3.30 -5.13
CA LYS A 355 -1.19 4.18 -4.41
C LYS A 355 -1.52 5.65 -4.70
N ALA A 356 -1.82 6.02 -5.94
CA ALA A 356 -2.18 7.39 -6.29
C ALA A 356 -3.53 7.83 -5.70
N ILE A 357 -4.53 6.94 -5.70
CA ILE A 357 -5.83 7.19 -5.04
C ILE A 357 -5.63 7.44 -3.54
N LEU A 358 -4.85 6.58 -2.88
CA LEU A 358 -4.57 6.71 -1.45
C LEU A 358 -3.74 7.98 -1.14
N LEU A 359 -2.71 8.25 -1.92
CA LEU A 359 -1.87 9.43 -1.74
C LEU A 359 -2.67 10.72 -1.95
N CYS A 360 -3.44 10.82 -3.04
CA CYS A 360 -4.29 11.98 -3.29
C CYS A 360 -5.30 12.16 -2.14
N SER A 361 -5.94 11.07 -1.69
CA SER A 361 -6.82 11.06 -0.51
C SER A 361 -6.15 11.61 0.75
N LEU A 362 -4.90 11.23 1.03
CA LEU A 362 -4.12 11.73 2.17
C LEU A 362 -3.77 13.22 2.03
N LEU A 363 -3.29 13.65 0.86
CA LEU A 363 -2.93 15.05 0.61
C LEU A 363 -4.16 15.97 0.64
N ARG A 364 -5.30 15.50 0.13
CA ARG A 364 -6.59 16.20 0.27
C ARG A 364 -7.03 16.31 1.72
N GLY A 365 -6.77 15.28 2.54
CA GLY A 365 -6.99 15.35 4.00
C GLY A 365 -6.12 16.39 4.71
N LEU A 366 -4.90 16.64 4.19
CA LEU A 366 -4.04 17.77 4.60
C LEU A 366 -4.45 19.12 4.00
N GLN A 367 -5.60 19.19 3.32
CA GLN A 367 -6.13 20.39 2.65
C GLN A 367 -5.25 20.89 1.48
N MET A 368 -4.43 20.02 0.89
CA MET A 368 -3.61 20.39 -0.28
C MET A 368 -4.46 20.33 -1.57
N PRO A 369 -4.22 21.21 -2.56
CA PRO A 369 -4.88 21.17 -3.88
C PRO A 369 -4.30 20.05 -4.75
N ALA A 370 -4.41 18.81 -4.27
CA ALA A 370 -3.91 17.61 -4.92
C ALA A 370 -4.91 17.03 -5.93
N PHE A 371 -4.36 16.42 -6.98
CA PHE A 371 -5.08 15.75 -8.04
C PHE A 371 -4.36 14.47 -8.41
N VAL A 372 -5.10 13.41 -8.73
CA VAL A 372 -4.55 12.29 -9.47
C VAL A 372 -4.42 12.74 -10.92
N ALA A 373 -3.23 12.55 -11.48
CA ALA A 373 -2.90 12.83 -12.86
C ALA A 373 -2.73 11.54 -13.63
N VAL A 374 -3.34 11.46 -14.80
CA VAL A 374 -3.20 10.33 -15.71
C VAL A 374 -2.78 10.80 -17.09
N GLY A 375 -2.03 9.98 -17.79
CA GLY A 375 -1.60 10.28 -19.15
C GLY A 375 -0.65 9.24 -19.71
N GLN A 376 0.37 9.68 -20.44
CA GLN A 376 1.30 8.80 -21.13
C GLN A 376 2.77 9.16 -20.88
N THR A 377 3.63 8.15 -20.80
CA THR A 377 5.10 8.28 -20.74
C THR A 377 5.72 8.41 -22.14
N HIS A 378 7.02 8.71 -22.21
CA HIS A 378 7.77 8.73 -23.47
C HIS A 378 7.86 7.35 -24.13
N GLN A 379 7.75 6.28 -23.34
CA GLN A 379 7.68 4.89 -23.82
C GLN A 379 6.28 4.50 -24.34
N ASN A 380 5.36 5.46 -24.40
CA ASN A 380 3.97 5.27 -24.81
C ASN A 380 3.15 4.37 -23.87
N THR A 381 3.59 4.15 -22.64
CA THR A 381 2.82 3.46 -21.59
C THR A 381 1.95 4.45 -20.83
N GLY A 382 0.84 3.97 -20.25
CA GLY A 382 0.04 4.78 -19.33
C GLY A 382 0.85 5.11 -18.08
N PHE A 383 0.66 6.30 -17.51
CA PHE A 383 1.18 6.60 -16.17
C PHE A 383 0.10 7.21 -15.29
N VAL A 384 0.32 7.07 -13.98
CA VAL A 384 -0.43 7.70 -12.92
C VAL A 384 0.54 8.41 -11.99
N ALA A 385 0.18 9.63 -11.56
CA ALA A 385 0.92 10.38 -10.56
C ALA A 385 -0.05 11.19 -9.68
N VAL A 386 0.48 11.81 -8.62
CA VAL A 386 -0.28 12.81 -7.86
C VAL A 386 0.39 14.16 -8.03
N ILE A 387 -0.40 15.20 -8.31
CA ILE A 387 0.08 16.57 -8.54
C ILE A 387 -0.64 17.51 -7.59
N ALA A 388 0.09 18.35 -6.87
CA ALA A 388 -0.48 19.45 -6.09
C ALA A 388 -0.17 20.80 -6.77
N ILE A 389 -1.20 21.59 -7.04
CA ILE A 389 -1.09 22.84 -7.82
C ILE A 389 -1.41 24.05 -6.94
N TYR A 390 -0.39 24.84 -6.61
CA TYR A 390 -0.45 26.05 -5.80
C TYR A 390 -0.26 27.31 -6.66
N GLY A 391 -1.16 27.51 -7.63
CA GLY A 391 -1.05 28.61 -8.59
C GLY A 391 0.22 28.49 -9.43
N VAL A 392 1.26 29.27 -9.12
CA VAL A 392 2.53 29.27 -9.83
C VAL A 392 3.50 28.18 -9.37
N LYS A 393 3.21 27.46 -8.28
CA LYS A 393 4.03 26.34 -7.82
C LYS A 393 3.31 25.01 -8.03
N VAL A 394 4.04 24.00 -8.48
CA VAL A 394 3.50 22.66 -8.74
C VAL A 394 4.42 21.64 -8.06
N GLN A 395 3.82 20.73 -7.31
CA GLN A 395 4.51 19.57 -6.74
C GLN A 395 4.02 18.32 -7.46
N LEU A 396 4.94 17.52 -7.99
CA LEU A 396 4.66 16.26 -8.66
C LEU A 396 5.23 15.11 -7.84
N TYR A 397 4.40 14.16 -7.47
CA TYR A 397 4.76 12.94 -6.73
C TYR A 397 4.78 11.77 -7.72
N TYR A 398 5.97 11.30 -8.11
CA TYR A 398 6.15 10.32 -9.19
C TYR A 398 7.44 9.49 -9.04
N ARG A 399 7.34 8.16 -9.22
CA ARG A 399 8.47 7.20 -9.19
C ARG A 399 9.45 7.44 -8.04
N GLU A 400 8.93 7.36 -6.83
CA GLU A 400 9.67 7.54 -5.57
C GLU A 400 10.20 8.96 -5.31
N GLU A 401 9.92 9.92 -6.18
CA GLU A 401 10.43 11.28 -6.11
C GLU A 401 9.32 12.34 -6.03
N ILE A 402 9.65 13.45 -5.37
CA ILE A 402 8.85 14.67 -5.35
C ILE A 402 9.59 15.74 -6.13
N TYR A 403 8.99 16.23 -7.20
CA TYR A 403 9.54 17.32 -8.02
C TYR A 403 8.84 18.64 -7.70
N TYR A 404 9.63 19.68 -7.46
CA TYR A 404 9.14 21.01 -7.12
C TYR A 404 9.34 21.98 -8.29
N PHE A 405 8.25 22.37 -8.93
CA PHE A 405 8.26 23.25 -10.09
C PHE A 405 7.72 24.64 -9.76
N LYS A 406 8.33 25.68 -10.33
CA LYS A 406 7.86 27.06 -10.28
C LYS A 406 7.70 27.65 -11.68
N GLN A 407 6.51 28.16 -11.94
CA GLN A 407 6.17 28.84 -13.17
C GLN A 407 7.00 30.12 -13.34
N GLN A 408 7.59 30.27 -14.51
CA GLN A 408 8.35 31.43 -14.95
C GLN A 408 7.47 32.40 -15.75
N PRO A 409 7.90 33.67 -15.94
CA PRO A 409 7.12 34.67 -16.69
C PRO A 409 6.84 34.30 -18.14
N ASP A 410 7.68 33.46 -18.75
CA ASP A 410 7.51 32.93 -20.10
C ASP A 410 6.47 31.78 -20.17
N GLY A 411 5.92 31.38 -19.03
CA GLY A 411 4.93 30.32 -18.90
C GLY A 411 5.50 28.91 -18.70
N THR A 412 6.83 28.74 -18.77
CA THR A 412 7.52 27.46 -18.48
C THR A 412 7.60 27.20 -16.98
N TYR A 413 7.97 25.99 -16.58
CA TYR A 413 8.11 25.61 -15.17
C TYR A 413 9.54 25.20 -14.86
N LEU A 414 10.26 26.00 -14.09
CA LEU A 414 11.61 25.69 -13.63
C LEU A 414 11.53 24.70 -12.47
N LEU A 415 12.30 23.61 -12.53
CA LEU A 415 12.52 22.72 -11.39
C LEU A 415 13.39 23.45 -10.34
N GLU A 416 12.79 23.83 -9.21
CA GLU A 416 13.49 24.45 -8.08
C GLU A 416 14.26 23.40 -7.27
N ASP A 417 13.63 22.24 -7.05
CA ASP A 417 14.10 21.25 -6.08
C ASP A 417 13.51 19.84 -6.34
N HIS A 418 14.10 18.80 -5.77
CA HIS A 418 13.52 17.44 -5.69
C HIS A 418 13.96 16.68 -4.43
N SER A 419 13.25 15.63 -4.05
CA SER A 419 13.52 14.87 -2.80
C SER A 419 14.93 14.31 -2.71
N ASN A 420 15.57 14.00 -3.83
CA ASN A 420 16.89 13.38 -3.88
C ASN A 420 17.91 14.20 -4.71
N ASN A 421 18.49 15.23 -4.11
CA ASN A 421 19.39 16.17 -4.80
C ASN A 421 20.88 15.77 -4.84
N TYR A 422 21.22 14.48 -4.69
CA TYR A 422 22.62 14.11 -4.76
C TYR A 422 23.23 14.42 -6.14
N PRO A 423 24.50 14.89 -6.21
CA PRO A 423 25.13 15.29 -7.47
C PRO A 423 25.12 14.21 -8.56
N GLU A 424 25.09 12.92 -8.16
CA GLU A 424 25.09 11.76 -9.05
C GLU A 424 23.71 11.10 -9.18
N SER A 425 22.65 11.76 -8.69
CA SER A 425 21.31 11.16 -8.73
C SER A 425 20.76 11.08 -10.15
N GLU A 426 20.28 9.89 -10.53
CA GLU A 426 19.56 9.65 -11.78
C GLU A 426 18.09 10.09 -11.70
N THR A 427 17.65 10.72 -10.60
CA THR A 427 16.25 11.15 -10.37
C THR A 427 15.64 11.87 -11.57
N LEU A 428 16.37 12.77 -12.24
CA LEU A 428 15.81 13.50 -13.39
C LEU A 428 15.44 12.58 -14.57
N GLN A 429 16.10 11.43 -14.70
CA GLN A 429 15.79 10.43 -15.73
C GLN A 429 14.49 9.67 -15.41
N LEU A 430 14.05 9.66 -14.15
CA LEU A 430 12.77 9.06 -13.74
C LEU A 430 11.57 9.87 -14.22
N LEU A 431 11.74 11.17 -14.51
CA LEU A 431 10.68 12.02 -15.05
C LEU A 431 10.49 11.78 -16.56
N ASP A 432 9.77 10.72 -16.90
CA ASP A 432 9.53 10.30 -18.29
C ASP A 432 8.10 10.62 -18.79
N ILE A 433 7.44 11.61 -18.19
CA ILE A 433 6.08 12.01 -18.53
C ILE A 433 6.06 12.74 -19.87
N LYS A 434 5.44 12.12 -20.87
CA LYS A 434 5.24 12.69 -22.21
C LYS A 434 4.04 13.63 -22.28
N ARG A 435 2.97 13.32 -21.54
CA ARG A 435 1.66 13.99 -21.68
C ARG A 435 0.78 13.73 -20.47
N VAL A 436 0.19 14.78 -19.88
CA VAL A 436 -0.91 14.67 -18.91
C VAL A 436 -2.24 14.83 -19.63
N ASP A 437 -3.14 13.86 -19.53
CA ASP A 437 -4.42 13.86 -20.25
C ASP A 437 -5.59 14.33 -19.40
N SER A 438 -5.65 13.90 -18.13
CA SER A 438 -6.69 14.35 -17.20
C SER A 438 -6.20 14.43 -15.76
N LEU A 439 -6.88 15.27 -14.99
CA LEU A 439 -6.66 15.48 -13.56
C LEU A 439 -7.99 15.29 -12.84
N PHE A 440 -8.01 14.58 -11.71
CA PHE A 440 -9.22 14.48 -10.89
C PHE A 440 -8.91 14.42 -9.40
N ASN A 441 -9.86 14.90 -8.59
CA ASN A 441 -9.88 14.69 -7.15
C ASN A 441 -11.34 14.51 -6.67
N ASP A 442 -11.58 14.65 -5.37
CA ASP A 442 -12.91 14.54 -4.75
C ASP A 442 -13.89 15.65 -5.20
N LEU A 443 -13.37 16.81 -5.62
CA LEU A 443 -14.17 17.99 -5.99
C LEU A 443 -14.34 18.15 -7.49
N ASP A 444 -13.29 17.83 -8.24
CA ASP A 444 -13.11 18.31 -9.60
C ASP A 444 -12.53 17.26 -10.53
N THR A 445 -12.86 17.40 -11.81
CA THR A 445 -12.26 16.63 -12.89
C THR A 445 -11.98 17.55 -14.07
N PHE A 446 -10.77 17.48 -14.61
CA PHE A 446 -10.29 18.30 -15.70
C PHE A 446 -9.74 17.43 -16.83
N ALA A 447 -10.03 17.83 -18.06
CA ALA A 447 -9.46 17.26 -19.26
C ALA A 447 -8.49 18.24 -19.90
N ASN A 448 -7.31 17.76 -20.31
CA ASN A 448 -6.30 18.58 -20.95
C ASN A 448 -6.64 18.85 -22.43
N VAL A 449 -7.04 20.07 -22.73
CA VAL A 449 -7.39 20.54 -24.09
C VAL A 449 -6.28 21.39 -24.74
N GLN A 450 -5.12 21.51 -24.11
CA GLN A 450 -3.98 22.26 -24.65
C GLN A 450 -3.55 21.72 -26.02
N GLN A 451 -3.38 22.60 -27.01
CA GLN A 451 -3.10 22.24 -28.41
C GLN A 451 -1.63 21.87 -28.69
N SER A 452 -0.81 21.60 -27.67
CA SER A 452 0.59 21.23 -27.89
C SER A 452 0.66 19.87 -28.60
N ALA A 453 1.07 19.88 -29.87
CA ALA A 453 1.46 18.67 -30.60
C ALA A 453 2.78 18.07 -30.05
N GLN A 454 3.54 18.87 -29.30
CA GLN A 454 4.83 18.48 -28.74
C GLN A 454 4.66 17.85 -27.35
N PRO A 455 5.47 16.82 -27.03
CA PRO A 455 5.45 16.20 -25.72
C PRO A 455 5.97 17.17 -24.65
N ILE A 456 5.59 16.90 -23.41
CA ILE A 456 6.20 17.50 -22.22
C ILE A 456 7.67 17.07 -22.22
N ILE A 457 8.57 18.02 -22.01
CA ILE A 457 10.01 17.79 -22.00
C ILE A 457 10.60 18.59 -20.83
N LEU A 458 11.50 17.97 -20.08
CA LEU A 458 12.41 18.66 -19.18
C LEU A 458 13.67 19.01 -19.98
N THR A 459 13.91 20.31 -20.17
CA THR A 459 15.09 20.81 -20.91
C THR A 459 16.38 20.69 -20.09
N ASP A 460 17.54 20.82 -20.73
CA ASP A 460 18.86 20.82 -20.07
C ASP A 460 18.96 21.88 -18.95
N ASN A 461 18.23 22.98 -19.10
CA ASN A 461 18.15 24.04 -18.09
C ASN A 461 17.15 23.72 -16.96
N LYS A 462 16.71 22.47 -16.85
CA LYS A 462 15.71 21.98 -15.89
C LYS A 462 14.36 22.72 -15.95
N SER A 463 14.01 23.25 -17.12
CA SER A 463 12.70 23.86 -17.36
C SER A 463 11.78 22.87 -18.07
N LEU A 464 10.63 22.61 -17.47
CA LEU A 464 9.53 21.83 -18.02
C LEU A 464 8.70 22.70 -18.98
N VAL A 465 8.58 22.24 -20.22
CA VAL A 465 7.91 22.96 -21.31
C VAL A 465 6.71 22.19 -21.85
N ASN A 466 5.90 22.83 -22.71
CA ASN A 466 4.76 22.24 -23.42
C ASN A 466 3.56 21.82 -22.54
N ILE A 467 3.51 22.27 -21.28
CA ILE A 467 2.35 22.12 -20.40
C ILE A 467 2.15 23.37 -19.54
N SER A 468 0.88 23.72 -19.33
CA SER A 468 0.46 24.68 -18.31
C SER A 468 -0.47 24.03 -17.31
N PHE A 469 -0.23 24.23 -16.01
CA PHE A 469 -1.08 23.76 -14.91
C PHE A 469 -2.11 24.80 -14.46
N ASN A 470 -2.36 25.83 -15.28
CA ASN A 470 -3.38 26.84 -14.96
C ASN A 470 -4.80 26.30 -15.21
N LEU A 471 -5.39 25.69 -14.17
CA LEU A 471 -6.73 25.10 -14.20
C LEU A 471 -7.86 26.13 -14.33
N SER A 472 -7.59 27.42 -14.14
CA SER A 472 -8.62 28.47 -14.23
C SER A 472 -8.94 28.86 -15.67
N ARG A 473 -8.20 28.34 -16.66
CA ARG A 473 -8.37 28.66 -18.09
C ARG A 473 -9.06 27.50 -18.82
N PRO A 474 -10.34 27.63 -19.20
CA PRO A 474 -11.07 26.60 -19.93
C PRO A 474 -10.46 26.19 -21.28
N SER A 475 -9.68 27.09 -21.89
CA SER A 475 -8.94 26.83 -23.14
C SER A 475 -7.72 25.91 -22.96
N LEU A 476 -7.27 25.70 -21.72
CA LEU A 476 -6.18 24.79 -21.37
C LEU A 476 -6.72 23.53 -20.68
N TRP A 477 -7.63 23.72 -19.74
CA TRP A 477 -8.23 22.65 -18.95
C TRP A 477 -9.73 22.78 -18.96
N LYS A 478 -10.39 21.81 -19.60
CA LYS A 478 -11.84 21.74 -19.60
C LYS A 478 -12.30 21.08 -18.31
N ARG A 479 -12.99 21.83 -17.45
CA ARG A 479 -13.55 21.34 -16.19
C ARG A 479 -14.88 20.61 -16.44
N PHE A 480 -15.05 19.45 -15.82
CA PHE A 480 -16.34 18.75 -15.79
C PHE A 480 -17.37 19.57 -14.97
N PRO A 481 -18.67 19.55 -15.31
CA PRO A 481 -19.66 20.38 -14.61
C PRO A 481 -19.66 20.19 -13.09
N ALA A 482 -19.31 21.25 -12.36
CA ALA A 482 -19.11 21.22 -10.91
C ALA A 482 -20.39 20.88 -10.13
N ASP A 483 -21.56 21.33 -10.61
CA ASP A 483 -22.85 21.07 -9.95
C ASP A 483 -23.17 19.57 -9.84
N ILE A 484 -22.72 18.79 -10.83
CA ILE A 484 -22.91 17.34 -10.85
C ILE A 484 -21.95 16.68 -9.87
N LEU A 485 -20.68 17.13 -9.84
CA LEU A 485 -19.67 16.62 -8.92
C LEU A 485 -20.02 16.92 -7.46
N ASN A 486 -20.50 18.14 -7.17
CA ASN A 486 -20.96 18.54 -5.84
C ASN A 486 -22.10 17.64 -5.34
N ASN A 487 -23.04 17.29 -6.24
CA ASN A 487 -24.12 16.36 -5.91
C ASN A 487 -23.60 14.95 -5.58
N LEU A 488 -22.57 14.48 -6.27
CA LEU A 488 -21.93 13.20 -5.95
C LEU A 488 -21.17 13.27 -4.61
N GLN A 489 -20.46 14.37 -4.35
CA GLN A 489 -19.59 14.52 -3.18
C GLN A 489 -20.37 14.58 -1.85
N LEU A 490 -21.52 15.27 -1.82
CA LEU A 490 -22.41 15.31 -0.65
C LEU A 490 -22.90 13.92 -0.20
N ARG A 491 -22.61 12.90 -0.99
CA ARG A 491 -23.07 11.51 -0.87
C ARG A 491 -21.90 10.52 -0.85
N SER A 492 -20.67 11.00 -0.65
CA SER A 492 -19.46 10.18 -0.54
C SER A 492 -19.38 9.42 0.79
N GLU A 493 -18.72 8.26 0.77
CA GLU A 493 -18.46 7.47 1.97
C GLU A 493 -17.60 8.24 2.98
N ILE A 494 -17.82 8.00 4.27
CA ILE A 494 -16.99 8.55 5.35
C ILE A 494 -15.61 7.92 5.26
N ALA A 495 -14.55 8.72 5.10
CA ALA A 495 -13.16 8.26 4.98
C ALA A 495 -12.75 7.27 6.09
N PRO A 496 -11.93 6.24 5.78
CA PRO A 496 -11.46 5.30 6.79
C PRO A 496 -10.51 6.00 7.78
N VAL A 497 -10.63 5.67 9.06
CA VAL A 497 -9.67 6.10 10.08
C VAL A 497 -8.38 5.33 9.89
N ILE A 498 -7.23 6.00 9.78
CA ILE A 498 -5.92 5.33 9.73
C ILE A 498 -5.46 4.94 11.14
N SER A 499 -4.95 3.72 11.28
CA SER A 499 -4.47 3.17 12.55
C SER A 499 -3.03 3.61 12.75
N PRO A 500 -2.69 4.20 13.89
CA PRO A 500 -1.30 4.55 14.17
C PRO A 500 -0.45 3.29 14.29
N PHE A 501 0.80 3.38 13.85
CA PHE A 501 1.77 2.30 14.04
C PHE A 501 2.22 2.29 15.51
N ASN A 502 2.23 1.11 16.16
CA ASN A 502 2.66 0.97 17.54
C ASN A 502 4.20 1.01 17.65
N PRO A 503 4.81 1.98 18.36
CA PRO A 503 6.27 2.04 18.53
C PRO A 503 6.88 0.79 19.16
N GLU A 504 6.20 0.16 20.13
CA GLU A 504 6.68 -1.06 20.78
C GLU A 504 6.79 -2.22 19.78
N THR A 505 5.85 -2.27 18.82
CA THR A 505 5.91 -3.27 17.74
C THR A 505 7.11 -3.04 16.83
N ALA A 506 7.50 -1.79 16.56
CA ALA A 506 8.69 -1.50 15.76
C ALA A 506 9.97 -2.04 16.44
N GLU A 507 10.10 -1.79 17.75
CA GLU A 507 11.24 -2.25 18.55
C GLU A 507 11.32 -3.78 18.56
N LEU A 508 10.22 -4.47 18.88
CA LEU A 508 10.15 -5.94 18.88
C LEU A 508 10.48 -6.55 17.51
N CYS A 509 9.97 -5.95 16.43
CA CYS A 509 10.28 -6.39 15.07
C CYS A 509 11.76 -6.21 14.72
N SER A 510 12.36 -5.09 15.15
CA SER A 510 13.78 -4.81 14.95
C SER A 510 14.65 -5.86 15.66
N GLU A 511 14.41 -6.09 16.95
CA GLU A 511 15.15 -7.06 17.76
C GLU A 511 15.02 -8.48 17.20
N ALA A 512 13.80 -8.91 16.86
CA ALA A 512 13.54 -10.25 16.35
C ALA A 512 14.22 -10.49 14.99
N LEU A 513 14.23 -9.49 14.11
CA LEU A 513 14.92 -9.58 12.81
C LEU A 513 16.44 -9.61 13.01
N GLU A 514 16.98 -8.74 13.85
CA GLU A 514 18.41 -8.67 14.13
C GLU A 514 18.95 -10.00 14.71
N GLN A 515 18.24 -10.59 15.68
CA GLN A 515 18.62 -11.88 16.27
C GLN A 515 18.70 -12.99 15.22
N LYS A 516 17.72 -13.07 14.32
CA LYS A 516 17.70 -14.07 13.24
C LYS A 516 18.80 -13.83 12.20
N LEU A 517 19.04 -12.57 11.83
CA LEU A 517 20.13 -12.23 10.91
C LEU A 517 21.50 -12.59 11.49
N TRP A 518 21.71 -12.38 12.79
CA TRP A 518 22.92 -12.82 13.47
C TRP A 518 23.13 -14.33 13.43
N GLN A 519 22.05 -15.12 13.50
CA GLN A 519 22.14 -16.59 13.35
C GLN A 519 22.56 -16.97 11.94
N LEU A 520 22.00 -16.31 10.92
CA LEU A 520 22.33 -16.55 9.51
C LEU A 520 23.76 -16.12 9.16
N ILE A 521 24.22 -14.97 9.66
CA ILE A 521 25.61 -14.51 9.53
C ILE A 521 26.56 -15.52 10.18
N ALA A 522 26.24 -16.01 11.38
CA ALA A 522 27.07 -16.98 12.07
C ALA A 522 27.16 -18.32 11.32
N ALA A 523 26.03 -18.80 10.79
CA ALA A 523 25.99 -20.00 9.96
C ALA A 523 26.85 -19.83 8.71
N ARG A 524 26.66 -18.74 7.96
CA ARG A 524 27.43 -18.46 6.73
C ARG A 524 28.93 -18.38 7.00
N ARG A 525 29.34 -17.69 8.07
CA ARG A 525 30.76 -17.59 8.44
C ARG A 525 31.32 -18.96 8.82
N SER A 526 30.56 -19.77 9.56
CA SER A 526 30.95 -21.15 9.87
C SER A 526 31.11 -22.00 8.61
N ASP A 527 30.25 -21.86 7.61
CA ASP A 527 30.32 -22.59 6.34
C ASP A 527 31.61 -22.30 5.55
N VAL A 528 32.16 -21.09 5.70
CA VAL A 528 33.45 -20.69 5.11
C VAL A 528 34.63 -20.84 6.08
N GLY A 529 34.43 -21.51 7.22
CA GLY A 529 35.50 -21.80 8.20
C GLY A 529 35.90 -20.63 9.10
N LEU A 530 35.06 -19.60 9.23
CA LEU A 530 35.32 -18.39 10.02
C LEU A 530 34.50 -18.36 11.32
N SER A 531 35.08 -17.81 12.38
CA SER A 531 34.37 -17.49 13.62
C SER A 531 33.60 -16.17 13.50
N THR A 532 32.59 -15.93 14.33
CA THR A 532 31.75 -14.70 14.28
C THR A 532 31.98 -13.82 15.50
N PRO A 533 32.94 -12.86 15.45
CA PRO A 533 33.24 -11.97 16.56
C PRO A 533 32.23 -10.80 16.63
N LYS A 534 31.08 -11.04 17.26
CA LYS A 534 30.04 -10.02 17.45
C LYS A 534 30.53 -8.90 18.36
N SER A 535 30.33 -7.65 17.96
CA SER A 535 30.64 -6.45 18.74
C SER A 535 29.38 -5.60 18.94
N GLU A 536 28.83 -5.67 20.13
CA GLU A 536 27.67 -4.87 20.55
C GLU A 536 27.97 -3.36 20.50
N SER A 537 29.21 -2.95 20.78
CA SER A 537 29.63 -1.55 20.69
C SER A 537 29.66 -1.05 19.25
N LEU A 538 30.14 -1.86 18.30
CA LEU A 538 30.10 -1.51 16.88
C LEU A 538 28.66 -1.45 16.39
N SER A 539 27.83 -2.43 16.76
CA SER A 539 26.41 -2.40 16.45
C SER A 539 25.76 -1.10 16.96
N ARG A 540 25.93 -0.71 18.24
CA ARG A 540 25.38 0.56 18.74
C ARG A 540 25.86 1.79 17.96
N LEU A 541 27.13 1.82 17.54
CA LEU A 541 27.65 2.90 16.69
C LEU A 541 26.93 2.97 15.33
N LEU A 542 26.74 1.83 14.67
CA LEU A 542 26.00 1.75 13.39
C LEU A 542 24.54 2.20 13.53
N GLY A 543 23.92 1.88 14.68
CA GLY A 543 22.53 2.24 14.96
C GLY A 543 22.26 3.75 14.91
N ASN A 544 23.26 4.59 15.16
CA ASN A 544 23.11 6.05 15.08
C ASN A 544 22.88 6.57 13.66
N ALA A 545 23.31 5.83 12.62
CA ALA A 545 23.18 6.25 11.23
C ALA A 545 21.80 5.92 10.63
N LEU A 546 21.13 4.86 11.10
CA LEU A 546 19.91 4.36 10.48
C LEU A 546 18.72 5.34 10.55
N PRO A 547 18.43 5.98 11.69
CA PRO A 547 17.38 7.00 11.75
C PRO A 547 17.67 8.21 10.86
N SER A 548 18.95 8.56 10.70
CA SER A 548 19.38 9.66 9.84
C SER A 548 19.08 9.39 8.37
N TYR A 549 19.28 8.16 7.89
CA TYR A 549 18.91 7.78 6.52
C TYR A 549 17.40 7.87 6.28
N GLU A 550 16.56 7.50 7.26
CA GLU A 550 15.12 7.67 7.11
C GLU A 550 14.69 9.14 7.14
N LEU A 551 15.32 9.96 7.98
CA LEU A 551 15.06 11.39 8.02
C LEU A 551 15.46 12.09 6.71
N GLU A 552 16.56 11.65 6.13
CA GLU A 552 17.03 12.09 4.81
C GLU A 552 16.01 11.75 3.72
N GLN A 553 15.45 10.53 3.71
CA GLN A 553 14.38 10.14 2.78
C GLN A 553 13.11 11.01 2.95
N LEU A 554 12.84 11.50 4.16
CA LEU A 554 11.70 12.36 4.44
C LEU A 554 11.92 13.84 4.09
N THR A 555 13.17 14.31 4.09
CA THR A 555 13.47 15.75 4.05
C THR A 555 14.37 16.16 2.88
N GLY A 556 15.05 15.21 2.24
CA GLY A 556 16.15 15.45 1.32
C GLY A 556 17.40 16.04 1.98
N LEU A 557 17.43 16.16 3.32
CA LEU A 557 18.53 16.76 4.06
C LEU A 557 19.34 15.70 4.80
N VAL A 558 20.66 15.74 4.61
CA VAL A 558 21.60 14.92 5.38
C VAL A 558 21.74 15.50 6.78
N VAL A 559 21.30 14.75 7.78
CA VAL A 559 21.37 15.13 9.21
C VAL A 559 22.14 14.04 9.98
N GLY A 560 22.96 14.41 10.96
CA GLY A 560 23.59 13.43 11.87
C GLY A 560 24.87 12.73 11.35
N ASN A 561 25.23 12.93 10.09
CA ASN A 561 26.41 12.31 9.48
C ASN A 561 27.73 12.73 10.16
N GLU A 562 27.87 14.00 10.55
CA GLU A 562 29.07 14.49 11.23
C GLU A 562 29.33 13.79 12.58
N GLN A 563 28.29 13.64 13.40
CA GLN A 563 28.39 12.94 14.68
C GLN A 563 28.74 11.47 14.49
N PHE A 564 28.15 10.82 13.49
CA PHE A 564 28.47 9.44 13.15
C PHE A 564 29.94 9.29 12.72
N GLN A 565 30.43 10.14 11.82
CA GLN A 565 31.83 10.11 11.37
C GLN A 565 32.82 10.33 12.51
N LEU A 566 32.54 11.26 13.43
CA LEU A 566 33.36 11.47 14.63
C LEU A 566 33.31 10.26 15.56
N GLY A 567 32.14 9.65 15.74
CA GLY A 567 31.97 8.41 16.51
C GLY A 567 32.78 7.25 15.95
N VAL A 568 32.77 7.06 14.62
CA VAL A 568 33.58 6.07 13.92
C VAL A 568 35.07 6.35 14.10
N LYS A 569 35.52 7.58 13.84
CA LYS A 569 36.93 7.96 14.01
C LYS A 569 37.46 7.72 15.42
N ASN A 570 36.63 7.92 16.45
CA ASN A 570 37.01 7.66 17.85
C ASN A 570 36.97 6.16 18.22
N TYR A 571 36.16 5.35 17.53
CA TYR A 571 36.01 3.93 17.81
C TYR A 571 37.06 3.05 17.09
N VAL A 572 37.45 3.45 15.87
CA VAL A 572 38.46 2.78 15.04
C VAL A 572 39.85 3.11 15.58
N ARG A 573 40.66 2.10 15.85
CA ARG A 573 42.02 2.27 16.38
C ARG A 573 43.02 2.49 15.26
N ASP A 574 44.20 3.00 15.61
CA ASP A 574 45.30 3.15 14.66
C ASP A 574 45.63 1.82 13.97
N GLY A 575 45.68 1.82 12.63
CA GLY A 575 45.94 0.64 11.81
C GLY A 575 44.72 -0.25 11.53
N GLU A 576 43.57 0.01 12.14
CA GLU A 576 42.31 -0.63 11.78
C GLU A 576 41.63 0.13 10.64
N TYR A 577 40.89 -0.58 9.79
CA TYR A 577 39.95 0.04 8.87
C TYR A 577 38.51 -0.26 9.31
N PHE A 578 37.59 0.61 8.90
CA PHE A 578 36.16 0.45 9.10
C PHE A 578 35.47 0.39 7.75
N ASP A 579 34.55 -0.55 7.61
CA ASP A 579 33.68 -0.70 6.45
C ASP A 579 32.25 -0.98 6.91
N ALA A 580 31.28 -0.36 6.25
CA ALA A 580 29.87 -0.48 6.61
C ALA A 580 29.00 -0.41 5.36
N PHE A 581 27.95 -1.22 5.37
CA PHE A 581 27.00 -1.34 4.28
C PHE A 581 25.58 -1.12 4.85
N PRO A 582 25.05 0.12 4.75
CA PRO A 582 23.67 0.40 5.04
C PRO A 582 22.79 0.01 3.86
N MET A 583 21.60 -0.51 4.14
CA MET A 583 20.59 -0.81 3.13
C MET A 583 19.18 -0.65 3.70
N GLN A 584 18.25 -0.22 2.86
CA GLN A 584 16.82 -0.28 3.16
C GLN A 584 16.26 -1.56 2.55
N ILE A 585 15.50 -2.32 3.34
CA ILE A 585 14.76 -3.48 2.83
C ILE A 585 13.37 -3.05 2.39
N ALA A 586 13.07 -3.28 1.12
CA ALA A 586 11.77 -3.00 0.51
C ALA A 586 10.90 -4.26 0.37
N GLY A 587 9.63 -4.05 0.04
CA GLY A 587 8.71 -5.12 -0.33
C GLY A 587 8.10 -5.91 0.82
N ALA A 588 7.42 -6.99 0.45
CA ALA A 588 6.56 -7.75 1.36
C ALA A 588 7.34 -8.66 2.33
N LEU A 589 8.56 -9.05 1.96
CA LEU A 589 9.43 -9.94 2.74
C LEU A 589 10.40 -9.20 3.65
N ARG A 590 10.17 -7.92 3.93
CA ARG A 590 11.08 -7.06 4.72
C ARG A 590 11.39 -7.55 6.14
N PHE A 591 10.56 -8.44 6.70
CA PHE A 591 10.79 -9.10 7.99
C PHE A 591 11.17 -10.58 7.88
N HIS A 592 11.30 -11.12 6.66
CA HIS A 592 11.71 -12.49 6.43
C HIS A 592 13.24 -12.58 6.41
N ALA A 593 13.84 -12.87 7.58
CA ALA A 593 15.29 -12.88 7.77
C ALA A 593 16.10 -13.64 6.69
N PRO A 594 15.68 -14.81 6.17
CA PRO A 594 16.41 -15.48 5.09
C PRO A 594 16.42 -14.70 3.76
N SER A 595 15.33 -14.00 3.43
CA SER A 595 15.28 -13.16 2.22
C SER A 595 16.17 -11.93 2.39
N VAL A 596 16.08 -11.28 3.55
CA VAL A 596 16.91 -10.13 3.91
C VAL A 596 18.40 -10.50 3.87
N PHE A 597 18.77 -11.61 4.49
CA PHE A 597 20.15 -12.10 4.50
C PHE A 597 20.67 -12.39 3.09
N ARG A 598 19.84 -12.98 2.23
CA ARG A 598 20.19 -13.22 0.82
C ARG A 598 20.49 -11.91 0.09
N GLU A 599 19.69 -10.87 0.32
CA GLU A 599 19.91 -9.56 -0.27
C GLU A 599 21.25 -8.94 0.17
N ILE A 600 21.59 -9.04 1.46
CA ILE A 600 22.89 -8.59 1.99
C ILE A 600 24.05 -9.33 1.31
N VAL A 601 23.96 -10.66 1.14
CA VAL A 601 25.03 -11.49 0.57
C VAL A 601 25.11 -11.42 -0.96
N GLN A 602 24.00 -11.11 -1.63
CA GLN A 602 23.99 -10.85 -3.08
C GLN A 602 24.71 -9.54 -3.42
N ASN A 603 24.65 -8.55 -2.52
CA ASN A 603 25.45 -7.34 -2.65
C ASN A 603 26.93 -7.61 -2.30
N GLU A 604 27.85 -7.21 -3.18
CA GLU A 604 29.27 -7.44 -2.99
C GLU A 604 29.82 -6.80 -1.70
N ALA A 605 29.40 -5.58 -1.39
CA ALA A 605 29.84 -4.86 -0.19
C ALA A 605 29.34 -5.56 1.09
N GLY A 606 28.07 -5.96 1.11
CA GLY A 606 27.48 -6.70 2.23
C GLY A 606 28.16 -8.06 2.45
N ARG A 607 28.39 -8.82 1.37
CA ARG A 607 29.13 -10.10 1.43
C ARG A 607 30.57 -9.92 1.93
N ARG A 608 31.29 -8.92 1.41
CA ARG A 608 32.68 -8.62 1.82
C ARG A 608 32.77 -8.39 3.33
N ILE A 609 31.86 -7.59 3.89
CA ILE A 609 31.80 -7.30 5.32
C ILE A 609 31.48 -8.58 6.13
N ILE A 610 30.50 -9.38 5.70
CA ILE A 610 30.11 -10.62 6.37
C ILE A 610 31.24 -11.64 6.37
N GLU A 611 31.97 -11.78 5.27
CA GLU A 611 33.03 -12.79 5.08
C GLU A 611 34.43 -12.23 5.41
N GLN A 612 34.49 -11.05 6.03
CA GLN A 612 35.76 -10.38 6.30
C GLN A 612 36.67 -11.22 7.21
N VAL A 613 37.97 -11.15 6.90
CA VAL A 613 39.08 -11.72 7.67
C VAL A 613 40.05 -10.60 8.04
N GLY A 614 40.60 -10.65 9.25
CA GLY A 614 41.48 -9.61 9.79
C GLY A 614 41.81 -9.87 11.25
N ASP A 615 42.91 -9.29 11.71
CA ASP A 615 43.25 -9.30 13.14
C ASP A 615 42.30 -8.37 13.89
N ASN A 616 41.94 -8.75 15.12
CA ASN A 616 41.01 -8.01 15.98
C ASN A 616 39.65 -7.70 15.31
N LEU A 617 39.19 -8.58 14.42
CA LEU A 617 37.91 -8.42 13.74
C LEU A 617 36.76 -8.24 14.73
N ARG A 618 35.96 -7.21 14.50
CA ARG A 618 34.71 -6.92 15.19
C ARG A 618 33.63 -6.72 14.15
N LEU A 619 32.57 -7.50 14.23
CA LEU A 619 31.39 -7.38 13.37
C LEU A 619 30.26 -6.70 14.12
N GLY A 620 29.60 -5.76 13.45
CA GLY A 620 28.39 -5.09 13.91
C GLY A 620 27.24 -5.34 12.95
N LEU A 621 26.05 -5.47 13.51
CA LEU A 621 24.79 -5.51 12.79
C LEU A 621 23.79 -4.69 13.61
N ARG A 622 23.06 -3.82 12.93
CA ARG A 622 21.86 -3.20 13.48
C ARG A 622 20.72 -3.23 12.50
N VAL A 623 19.52 -3.35 13.07
CA VAL A 623 18.24 -3.15 12.40
C VAL A 623 17.56 -1.93 13.03
N TYR A 624 16.88 -1.14 12.22
CA TYR A 624 16.04 -0.03 12.64
C TYR A 624 14.71 -0.09 11.89
N VAL A 625 13.61 0.10 12.61
CA VAL A 625 12.25 0.05 12.05
C VAL A 625 11.54 1.36 12.36
N GLU A 626 11.19 2.12 11.33
CA GLU A 626 10.39 3.34 11.45
C GLU A 626 8.93 3.04 11.07
N GLY A 627 8.01 3.19 12.03
CA GLY A 627 6.59 2.92 11.84
C GLY A 627 5.81 4.14 11.32
N TYR A 628 5.10 3.99 10.20
CA TYR A 628 4.31 5.08 9.61
C TYR A 628 2.84 5.04 9.98
N ALA A 629 2.14 3.98 9.58
CA ALA A 629 0.74 3.75 9.89
C ALA A 629 0.39 2.32 9.48
N GLU A 630 -0.73 1.79 9.98
CA GLU A 630 -1.13 0.41 9.73
C GLU A 630 0.00 -0.57 10.07
N THR A 631 0.43 -1.38 9.10
CA THR A 631 1.57 -2.30 9.15
C THR A 631 2.74 -1.82 8.27
N ILE A 632 2.66 -0.60 7.76
CA ILE A 632 3.68 -0.03 6.86
C ILE A 632 4.76 0.66 7.66
N CYS A 633 6.00 0.29 7.36
CA CYS A 633 7.20 0.73 8.04
C CYS A 633 8.40 0.69 7.09
N ALA A 634 9.39 1.52 7.36
CA ALA A 634 10.71 1.42 6.73
C ALA A 634 11.59 0.50 7.59
N VAL A 635 12.30 -0.44 6.97
CA VAL A 635 13.24 -1.33 7.63
C VAL A 635 14.64 -1.04 7.10
N TRP A 636 15.48 -0.54 7.98
CA TRP A 636 16.88 -0.22 7.69
C TRP A 636 17.80 -1.20 8.37
N ILE A 637 18.86 -1.59 7.66
CA ILE A 637 19.84 -2.54 8.15
C ILE A 637 21.22 -1.98 7.86
N CYS A 638 22.14 -2.12 8.81
CA CYS A 638 23.54 -1.86 8.56
C CYS A 638 24.38 -3.01 9.12
N VAL A 639 25.18 -3.62 8.23
CA VAL A 639 26.28 -4.50 8.62
C VAL A 639 27.58 -3.73 8.53
N GLY A 640 28.47 -3.93 9.48
CA GLY A 640 29.78 -3.27 9.47
C GLY A 640 30.85 -4.12 10.13
N CYS A 641 32.10 -3.83 9.79
CA CYS A 641 33.25 -4.47 10.39
C CYS A 641 34.36 -3.45 10.73
N CYS A 642 35.14 -3.77 11.75
CA CYS A 642 36.44 -3.17 11.98
C CYS A 642 37.47 -4.30 12.12
N CYS A 643 38.57 -4.20 11.39
CA CYS A 643 39.72 -5.09 11.61
C CYS A 643 41.02 -4.44 11.14
N VAL A 644 42.13 -5.04 11.55
CA VAL A 644 43.42 -4.83 10.89
C VAL A 644 43.47 -5.79 9.70
N PRO A 645 43.65 -5.30 8.47
CA PRO A 645 43.63 -6.15 7.28
C PRO A 645 44.84 -7.09 7.28
N VAL A 646 44.64 -8.35 6.90
CA VAL A 646 45.73 -9.32 6.78
C VAL A 646 46.52 -9.03 5.49
N GLY A 647 47.61 -8.27 5.61
CA GLY A 647 48.57 -8.00 4.54
C GLY A 647 48.20 -6.83 3.61
N LYS A 648 49.13 -5.88 3.50
CA LYS A 648 49.47 -5.31 2.19
C LYS A 648 50.59 -6.16 1.59
#